data_AF-A0A835CS49-F1
#
_entry.id   AF-A0A835CS49-F1
#
_cell.length_a   1.000
_cell.length_b   1.000
_cell.length_c   1.000
_cell.angle_alpha   90.00
_cell.angle_beta   90.00
_cell.angle_gamma   90.00
#
_symmetry.space_group_name_H-M   'P 1'
#
loop_
_entity.id
_entity.type
_entity.pdbx_description
1 polymer ?
#
loop_
_entity_poly.entity_id
_entity_poly.type
_entity_poly.pdbx_seq_one_letter_code
_entity_poly.pdbx_strand_id
1 'polypeptide(L)'
;MRVYTLERIRFVGNQVIKGSETIHTACYASEWYTLPIKYQKILIPIMVRTNRPCTMKMLLEIIESDWDMIKSKDDRDILHKHWKRGKLYMSAYANLVESTGTIALLFVVGLNTLIITVTGMSTVMKIDQPSEALRNFAFTIGAVFHLFYSSYQGNLLINQSENVFTNAYLSEWYTLPINLQKLLVPIMMRAKKPCALTAGRLYILSNDNFSQTAGMFAALVADIDIFLESVPTVLADVVCYLKYFNFFYNGSKMKELLITMEKDWKKYTSPEECQILDKWARFGRKVTIYYAGALYGTLVPMGLVPLVPVVLDVVAPINGSYPRHLMFQQIEFLFDYEKYFFPLLIHGYFGTMAYLTIIIAIDTIFMVYIQHACAKFEILGLFLDRVANDDDAIKNRHCSKFDEIDYNDMVNCIATHNHAIDFSNLIEEANYVSFLFIIGINMIMMTASALVAAFKIDNPDIAGKFVAFTLGEVFHLFYSSWQGQLLLEHSESIFNQVYQAKWNNASVRTQRLIIPLLMRSAQPCKLTAGKMLIVFLLIIIIISTSMETPQYLRFNKNLLACAGLWPHQQKLSKIIFFIILLFLIISQTAFQTGGLIAARCEPAIFLEALPPVMISLMCIVKYINFIYNADKMKDLLDAIKSEWNSLTEEKEIEIFKNWAYDSRKSTLMYAGAVYGSLVPLMISPIIPFFIDLIPDNSNDTIPRLTMFHVEYFIDVDKYYYPLLIHSYFGTMAYITVVVAIDTMFMVYVQYACSIFVILGHRLENLVRTDILMVNANPNLIDDEPYRKIIKCIIKHSDAIEYAHLIESANSVSFLIQLGINMICISFTGLQSALKVDQPHEAFKFASFTIGQTFHLFFESWPPQRLADESERINEYTMRAPWYNTSLRCRKLLQLIIMRSRFPCQLTAGNFYILNLQNFSAVC
;
A
#
# COMPACT_ATOMS: atom_id res chain seq x y z
N MET A 1 31.96 5.49 2.55
CA MET A 1 32.62 6.82 2.50
C MET A 1 32.20 7.58 3.75
N ARG A 2 33.02 8.05 4.69
CA ARG A 2 34.48 8.13 4.91
C ARG A 2 34.73 7.79 6.40
N VAL A 3 35.84 7.08 6.61
CA VAL A 3 36.51 6.79 7.90
C VAL A 3 37.33 8.02 8.35
N TYR A 4 37.74 8.08 9.63
CA TYR A 4 38.74 8.93 10.35
C TYR A 4 38.08 9.61 11.58
N THR A 5 38.49 9.47 12.85
CA THR A 5 39.61 8.77 13.50
C THR A 5 39.29 8.73 15.01
N LEU A 6 39.37 7.55 15.63
CA LEU A 6 39.24 7.33 17.07
C LEU A 6 40.59 6.81 17.56
N GLU A 7 41.47 7.68 18.08
CA GLU A 7 42.72 7.27 18.71
C GLU A 7 43.21 8.31 19.72
N ARG A 8 42.98 8.03 21.02
CA ARG A 8 43.93 8.16 22.15
C ARG A 8 43.18 8.15 23.48
N ILE A 9 42.86 6.96 23.97
CA ILE A 9 42.75 6.69 25.41
C ILE A 9 43.48 5.38 25.67
N ARG A 10 44.63 5.45 26.34
CA ARG A 10 45.29 4.28 26.93
C ARG A 10 45.56 4.59 28.41
N PHE A 11 44.77 3.89 29.26
CA PHE A 11 45.07 3.31 30.58
C PHE A 11 45.73 4.22 31.65
N VAL A 12 45.23 4.27 32.89
CA VAL A 12 45.39 3.22 33.91
C VAL A 12 44.19 3.16 34.88
N GLY A 13 43.74 1.94 35.22
CA GLY A 13 43.16 1.64 36.54
C GLY A 13 41.71 1.13 36.59
N ASN A 14 41.54 -0.19 36.52
CA ASN A 14 40.29 -0.96 36.64
C ASN A 14 39.41 -0.60 37.85
N GLN A 15 38.13 -0.28 37.63
CA GLN A 15 37.00 -0.99 38.26
C GLN A 15 35.74 -0.87 37.39
N VAL A 16 35.05 -1.99 37.24
CA VAL A 16 33.89 -2.22 36.38
C VAL A 16 32.63 -1.58 36.99
N ILE A 17 32.01 -0.61 36.31
CA ILE A 17 30.58 -0.28 36.48
C ILE A 17 29.95 -0.13 35.08
N LYS A 18 28.88 -0.90 34.86
CA LYS A 18 28.15 -1.07 33.59
C LYS A 18 27.21 0.12 33.31
N GLY A 19 27.12 0.51 32.04
CA GLY A 19 25.85 0.75 31.33
C GLY A 19 25.18 2.14 31.40
N SER A 20 25.09 2.79 30.24
CA SER A 20 24.12 3.83 29.80
C SER A 20 24.08 5.24 30.40
N GLU A 21 24.92 5.64 31.36
CA GLU A 21 24.93 7.04 31.88
C GLU A 21 25.98 7.98 31.25
N THR A 22 26.84 7.46 30.36
CA THR A 22 28.07 8.16 29.94
C THR A 22 27.92 9.22 28.85
N ILE A 23 26.78 9.29 28.15
CA ILE A 23 26.58 10.32 27.11
C ILE A 23 26.03 11.62 27.72
N HIS A 24 25.22 11.52 28.79
CA HIS A 24 24.70 12.71 29.47
C HIS A 24 25.77 13.44 30.30
N THR A 25 26.78 12.74 30.82
CA THR A 25 27.87 13.36 31.59
C THR A 25 28.95 14.02 30.70
N ALA A 26 29.11 13.56 29.45
CA ALA A 26 30.18 14.03 28.56
C ALA A 26 29.97 15.47 28.03
N CYS A 27 28.74 15.90 27.76
CA CYS A 27 28.46 17.29 27.36
C CYS A 27 28.56 18.29 28.52
N TYR A 28 28.32 17.85 29.75
CA TYR A 28 28.54 18.71 30.92
C TYR A 28 30.04 18.84 31.20
N ALA A 29 30.81 17.73 31.14
CA ALA A 29 32.25 17.67 31.46
C ALA A 29 33.14 18.68 30.70
N SER A 30 32.81 19.05 29.46
CA SER A 30 33.65 19.96 28.66
C SER A 30 33.61 21.42 29.10
N GLU A 31 32.58 21.87 29.82
CA GLU A 31 32.48 23.25 30.32
C GLU A 31 32.99 23.42 31.77
N TRP A 32 33.22 22.34 32.53
CA TRP A 32 33.78 22.41 33.89
C TRP A 32 35.18 22.99 33.94
N TYR A 33 35.96 22.81 32.87
CA TYR A 33 37.33 23.32 32.74
C TYR A 33 37.41 24.83 32.53
N THR A 34 36.27 25.52 32.35
CA THR A 34 36.21 26.99 32.22
C THR A 34 35.99 27.72 33.54
N LEU A 35 35.70 27.00 34.63
CA LEU A 35 35.59 27.58 35.96
C LEU A 35 36.97 27.90 36.56
N PRO A 36 37.16 29.08 37.18
CA PRO A 36 38.38 29.37 37.94
C PRO A 36 38.62 28.31 39.03
N ILE A 37 39.86 27.85 39.17
CA ILE A 37 40.30 26.74 40.06
C ILE A 37 39.79 26.86 41.51
N LYS A 38 39.51 28.09 41.97
CA LYS A 38 38.95 28.36 43.30
C LYS A 38 37.57 27.72 43.53
N TYR A 39 36.71 27.69 42.51
CA TYR A 39 35.35 27.16 42.61
C TYR A 39 35.30 25.64 42.41
N GLN A 40 36.23 25.08 41.63
CA GLN A 40 36.34 23.63 41.45
C GLN A 40 36.69 22.91 42.77
N LYS A 41 37.48 23.52 43.67
CA LYS A 41 37.88 22.91 44.96
C LYS A 41 36.75 22.79 45.98
N ILE A 42 35.68 23.58 45.87
CA ILE A 42 34.54 23.58 46.80
C ILE A 42 33.44 22.61 46.33
N LEU A 43 33.23 22.49 45.02
CA LEU A 43 32.14 21.69 44.44
C LEU A 43 32.42 20.18 44.36
N ILE A 44 33.68 19.77 44.20
CA ILE A 44 34.06 18.35 44.02
C ILE A 44 33.66 17.48 45.25
N PRO A 45 33.86 17.89 46.51
CA PRO A 45 33.45 17.10 47.67
C PRO A 45 31.93 16.96 47.84
N ILE A 46 31.15 17.94 47.39
CA ILE A 46 29.68 17.99 47.55
C ILE A 46 28.98 17.06 46.54
N MET A 47 29.49 17.00 45.31
CA MET A 47 28.98 16.10 44.26
C MET A 47 29.21 14.62 44.57
N VAL A 48 30.38 14.27 45.12
CA VAL A 48 30.70 12.88 45.49
C VAL A 48 29.75 12.35 46.58
N ARG A 49 29.15 13.24 47.37
CA ARG A 49 28.28 12.86 48.49
C ARG A 49 26.80 12.71 48.14
N THR A 50 26.34 13.24 47.00
CA THR A 50 24.90 13.43 46.73
C THR A 50 24.30 12.61 45.59
N ASN A 51 25.11 12.03 44.71
CA ASN A 51 24.74 11.05 43.66
C ASN A 51 23.34 11.23 43.01
N ARG A 52 22.94 12.48 42.70
CA ARG A 52 21.68 12.82 42.00
C ARG A 52 21.89 14.00 41.03
N PRO A 53 21.16 14.04 39.89
CA PRO A 53 21.29 15.10 38.89
C PRO A 53 20.82 16.46 39.43
N CYS A 54 21.45 17.53 38.93
CA CYS A 54 21.38 18.92 39.40
C CYS A 54 19.99 19.36 39.90
N THR A 55 19.86 19.56 41.21
CA THR A 55 18.68 20.18 41.84
C THR A 55 18.96 21.64 42.20
N MET A 56 17.92 22.47 42.26
CA MET A 56 17.96 23.88 42.70
C MET A 56 18.70 24.06 44.05
N LYS A 57 18.78 23.00 44.87
CA LYS A 57 19.56 22.92 46.11
C LYS A 57 21.06 23.11 45.88
N MET A 58 21.63 22.52 44.83
CA MET A 58 23.03 22.71 44.45
C MET A 58 23.28 24.15 43.94
N LEU A 59 22.29 24.74 43.28
CA LEU A 59 22.34 26.13 42.81
C LEU A 59 22.21 27.13 43.97
N LEU A 60 21.39 26.80 44.98
CA LEU A 60 21.27 27.52 46.24
C LEU A 60 22.54 27.38 47.10
N GLU A 61 23.14 26.19 47.17
CA GLU A 61 24.42 25.95 47.87
C GLU A 61 25.59 26.69 47.20
N ILE A 62 25.58 26.84 45.86
CA ILE A 62 26.55 27.69 45.14
C ILE A 62 26.31 29.17 45.44
N ILE A 63 25.05 29.62 45.46
CA ILE A 63 24.70 31.00 45.78
C ILE A 63 25.01 31.34 47.25
N GLU A 64 24.79 30.41 48.19
CA GLU A 64 25.18 30.54 49.60
C GLU A 64 26.70 30.50 49.78
N SER A 65 27.40 29.61 49.08
CA SER A 65 28.88 29.54 49.05
C SER A 65 29.52 30.85 48.59
N ASP A 66 28.90 31.51 47.62
CA ASP A 66 29.44 32.72 46.99
C ASP A 66 28.90 34.02 47.59
N TRP A 67 27.96 33.94 48.54
CA TRP A 67 27.30 35.11 49.15
C TRP A 67 28.27 36.09 49.79
N ASP A 68 29.28 35.58 50.51
CA ASP A 68 30.27 36.41 51.21
C ASP A 68 31.35 36.99 50.28
N MET A 69 31.43 36.54 49.02
CA MET A 69 32.47 36.94 48.06
C MET A 69 32.01 38.01 47.05
N ILE A 70 30.72 38.32 46.96
CA ILE A 70 30.19 39.21 45.92
C ILE A 70 30.18 40.67 46.39
N LYS A 71 31.28 41.39 46.18
CA LYS A 71 31.34 42.87 46.32
C LYS A 71 31.44 43.60 44.97
N SER A 72 31.85 42.92 43.89
CA SER A 72 32.06 43.49 42.56
C SER A 72 30.79 43.57 41.71
N LYS A 73 30.76 44.47 40.71
CA LYS A 73 29.69 44.59 39.70
C LYS A 73 29.85 43.52 38.60
N ASP A 74 31.07 43.12 38.27
CA ASP A 74 31.37 42.15 37.21
C ASP A 74 30.90 40.72 37.58
N ASP A 75 31.07 40.32 38.84
CA ASP A 75 30.63 39.00 39.31
C ASP A 75 29.09 38.85 39.29
N ARG A 76 28.36 39.97 39.48
CA ARG A 76 26.89 40.02 39.37
C ARG A 76 26.40 39.86 37.94
N ASP A 77 27.10 40.45 36.97
CA ASP A 77 26.76 40.32 35.55
C ASP A 77 27.08 38.92 35.01
N ILE A 78 28.15 38.27 35.50
CA ILE A 78 28.49 36.88 35.19
C ILE A 78 27.38 35.94 35.70
N LEU A 79 26.96 36.08 36.97
CA LEU A 79 25.90 35.26 37.55
C LEU A 79 24.57 35.42 36.78
N HIS A 80 24.21 36.66 36.43
CA HIS A 80 23.01 36.96 35.64
C HIS A 80 23.07 36.38 34.22
N LYS A 81 24.25 36.41 33.58
CA LYS A 81 24.50 35.84 32.25
C LYS A 81 24.41 34.32 32.22
N HIS A 82 24.99 33.63 33.20
CA HIS A 82 24.89 32.16 33.32
C HIS A 82 23.46 31.71 33.63
N TRP A 83 22.73 32.44 34.48
CA TRP A 83 21.33 32.14 34.78
C TRP A 83 20.40 32.35 33.58
N LYS A 84 20.56 33.47 32.84
CA LYS A 84 19.78 33.75 31.62
C LYS A 84 20.01 32.69 30.55
N ARG A 85 21.25 32.16 30.44
CA ARG A 85 21.60 31.02 29.59
C ARG A 85 20.93 29.73 30.07
N GLY A 86 21.04 29.37 31.35
CA GLY A 86 20.41 28.15 31.90
C GLY A 86 18.89 28.11 31.74
N LYS A 87 18.21 29.26 31.93
CA LYS A 87 16.76 29.41 31.70
C LYS A 87 16.38 29.19 30.22
N LEU A 88 17.17 29.74 29.29
CA LEU A 88 16.96 29.55 27.85
C LEU A 88 17.18 28.10 27.45
N TYR A 89 18.25 27.46 27.95
CA TYR A 89 18.57 26.08 27.62
C TYR A 89 17.53 25.09 28.13
N MET A 90 17.07 25.20 29.39
CA MET A 90 16.03 24.29 29.91
C MET A 90 14.68 24.48 29.21
N SER A 91 14.25 25.73 28.97
CA SER A 91 12.99 25.97 28.25
C SER A 91 13.08 25.59 26.77
N ALA A 92 14.23 25.82 26.12
CA ALA A 92 14.43 25.43 24.73
C ALA A 92 14.55 23.90 24.60
N TYR A 93 15.21 23.22 25.54
CA TYR A 93 15.33 21.77 25.55
C TYR A 93 13.98 21.10 25.81
N ALA A 94 13.19 21.57 26.78
CA ALA A 94 11.84 21.05 27.01
C ALA A 94 10.93 21.24 25.79
N ASN A 95 10.97 22.43 25.16
CA ASN A 95 10.22 22.70 23.93
C ASN A 95 10.77 21.91 22.72
N LEU A 96 12.07 21.63 22.67
CA LEU A 96 12.69 20.80 21.65
C LEU A 96 12.26 19.34 21.80
N VAL A 97 12.27 18.80 23.01
CA VAL A 97 11.79 17.44 23.32
C VAL A 97 10.29 17.33 23.04
N GLU A 98 9.49 18.34 23.39
CA GLU A 98 8.07 18.39 23.04
C GLU A 98 7.89 18.44 21.51
N SER A 99 8.57 19.34 20.79
CA SER A 99 8.42 19.47 19.33
C SER A 99 8.94 18.28 18.53
N THR A 100 9.95 17.56 19.03
CA THR A 100 10.51 16.36 18.37
C THR A 100 9.78 15.06 18.77
N GLY A 101 9.26 14.99 20.00
CA GLY A 101 8.67 13.78 20.57
C GLY A 101 7.15 13.74 20.63
N THR A 102 6.43 14.85 20.45
CA THR A 102 4.95 14.93 20.59
C THR A 102 4.19 13.92 19.75
N ILE A 103 4.58 13.74 18.48
CA ILE A 103 3.94 12.81 17.55
C ILE A 103 4.31 11.37 17.90
N ALA A 104 5.58 11.10 18.22
CA ALA A 104 6.03 9.77 18.60
C ALA A 104 5.35 9.30 19.91
N LEU A 105 5.24 10.18 20.91
CA LEU A 105 4.54 9.91 22.16
C LEU A 105 3.03 9.70 21.95
N LEU A 106 2.41 10.38 20.98
CA LEU A 106 1.02 10.12 20.61
C LEU A 106 0.84 8.71 20.05
N PHE A 107 1.72 8.27 19.15
CA PHE A 107 1.69 6.89 18.66
C PHE A 107 1.97 5.88 19.77
N VAL A 108 2.93 6.14 20.65
CA VAL A 108 3.26 5.24 21.76
C VAL A 108 2.09 5.11 22.74
N VAL A 109 1.46 6.22 23.14
CA VAL A 109 0.29 6.17 24.04
C VAL A 109 -0.89 5.50 23.34
N GLY A 110 -1.20 5.86 22.09
CA GLY A 110 -2.28 5.26 21.32
C GLY A 110 -2.12 3.76 21.11
N LEU A 111 -0.91 3.30 20.77
CA LEU A 111 -0.61 1.87 20.63
C LEU A 111 -0.67 1.14 21.97
N ASN A 112 -0.18 1.73 23.06
CA ASN A 112 -0.30 1.11 24.39
C ASN A 112 -1.76 0.99 24.83
N THR A 113 -2.60 2.00 24.60
CA THR A 113 -4.04 1.92 24.89
C THR A 113 -4.72 0.84 24.04
N LEU A 114 -4.35 0.71 22.76
CA LEU A 114 -4.84 -0.36 21.91
C LEU A 114 -4.37 -1.75 22.37
N ILE A 115 -3.12 -1.88 22.81
CA ILE A 115 -2.58 -3.15 23.33
C ILE A 115 -3.26 -3.51 24.66
N ILE A 116 -3.44 -2.57 25.57
CA ILE A 116 -4.10 -2.80 26.87
C ILE A 116 -5.55 -3.24 26.65
N THR A 117 -6.27 -2.59 25.73
CA THR A 117 -7.64 -2.98 25.38
C THR A 117 -7.66 -4.37 24.75
N VAL A 118 -6.90 -4.63 23.69
CA VAL A 118 -6.92 -5.94 23.00
C VAL A 118 -6.42 -7.09 23.89
N THR A 119 -5.33 -6.90 24.64
CA THR A 119 -4.81 -7.95 25.53
C THR A 119 -5.69 -8.13 26.75
N GLY A 120 -6.23 -7.05 27.32
CA GLY A 120 -7.20 -7.09 28.41
C GLY A 120 -8.46 -7.87 28.01
N MET A 121 -9.03 -7.57 26.85
CA MET A 121 -10.10 -8.36 26.23
C MET A 121 -9.70 -9.85 26.13
N SER A 122 -8.50 -10.12 25.61
CA SER A 122 -7.98 -11.49 25.44
C SER A 122 -7.74 -12.24 26.75
N THR A 123 -7.55 -11.55 27.88
CA THR A 123 -7.50 -12.18 29.21
C THR A 123 -8.86 -12.61 29.70
N VAL A 124 -9.85 -11.73 29.57
CA VAL A 124 -11.23 -11.96 30.02
C VAL A 124 -11.88 -13.06 29.18
N MET A 125 -11.70 -13.00 27.86
CA MET A 125 -12.23 -14.00 26.92
C MET A 125 -11.66 -15.42 27.12
N LYS A 126 -10.52 -15.55 27.79
CA LYS A 126 -9.84 -16.83 28.02
C LYS A 126 -9.77 -17.20 29.48
N ILE A 127 -10.62 -16.63 30.32
CA ILE A 127 -10.61 -16.87 31.77
C ILE A 127 -10.81 -18.37 32.11
N ASP A 128 -11.52 -19.09 31.24
CA ASP A 128 -11.73 -20.54 31.31
C ASP A 128 -10.47 -21.37 30.97
N GLN A 129 -9.44 -20.75 30.36
CA GLN A 129 -8.17 -21.36 29.99
C GLN A 129 -7.00 -20.66 30.71
N PRO A 130 -6.61 -21.15 31.91
CA PRO A 130 -5.76 -20.39 32.82
C PRO A 130 -4.35 -20.11 32.27
N SER A 131 -3.80 -20.98 31.42
CA SER A 131 -2.49 -20.75 30.81
C SER A 131 -2.49 -19.60 29.80
N GLU A 132 -3.56 -19.46 29.02
CA GLU A 132 -3.68 -18.44 27.99
C GLU A 132 -4.10 -17.10 28.59
N ALA A 133 -5.03 -17.12 29.55
CA ALA A 133 -5.36 -15.96 30.36
C ALA A 133 -4.12 -15.42 31.08
N LEU A 134 -3.30 -16.29 31.70
CA LEU A 134 -2.08 -15.87 32.38
C LEU A 134 -1.07 -15.21 31.44
N ARG A 135 -0.89 -15.76 30.23
CA ARG A 135 0.00 -15.17 29.21
C ARG A 135 -0.48 -13.80 28.77
N ASN A 136 -1.76 -13.69 28.42
CA ASN A 136 -2.36 -12.42 28.01
C ASN A 136 -2.33 -11.39 29.15
N PHE A 137 -2.48 -11.85 30.40
CA PHE A 137 -2.49 -11.03 31.60
C PHE A 137 -1.10 -10.48 31.89
N ALA A 138 -0.06 -11.28 31.67
CA ALA A 138 1.33 -10.81 31.72
C ALA A 138 1.60 -9.71 30.67
N PHE A 139 1.05 -9.83 29.46
CA PHE A 139 1.15 -8.78 28.44
C PHE A 139 0.39 -7.50 28.81
N THR A 140 -0.83 -7.63 29.35
CA THR A 140 -1.60 -6.48 29.82
C THR A 140 -0.89 -5.76 30.96
N ILE A 141 -0.33 -6.49 31.94
CA ILE A 141 0.49 -5.93 33.01
C ILE A 141 1.72 -5.22 32.43
N GLY A 142 2.41 -5.82 31.46
CA GLY A 142 3.56 -5.21 30.80
C GLY A 142 3.22 -3.89 30.08
N ALA A 143 2.09 -3.85 29.38
CA ALA A 143 1.62 -2.65 28.67
C ALA A 143 1.17 -1.54 29.65
N VAL A 144 0.45 -1.91 30.72
CA VAL A 144 0.09 -0.98 31.81
C VAL A 144 1.35 -0.44 32.49
N PHE A 145 2.36 -1.29 32.74
CA PHE A 145 3.63 -0.88 33.34
C PHE A 145 4.41 0.08 32.43
N HIS A 146 4.43 -0.16 31.12
CA HIS A 146 5.05 0.73 30.15
C HIS A 146 4.35 2.10 30.09
N LEU A 147 3.01 2.11 30.08
CA LEU A 147 2.22 3.35 30.12
C LEU A 147 2.44 4.11 31.44
N PHE A 148 2.48 3.38 32.56
CA PHE A 148 2.80 3.94 33.88
C PHE A 148 4.21 4.55 33.89
N TYR A 149 5.22 3.84 33.38
CA TYR A 149 6.59 4.33 33.33
C TYR A 149 6.72 5.63 32.53
N SER A 150 6.08 5.70 31.36
CA SER A 150 6.06 6.92 30.54
C SER A 150 5.35 8.09 31.24
N SER A 151 4.22 7.83 31.90
CA SER A 151 3.46 8.83 32.66
C SER A 151 4.20 9.28 33.93
N TYR A 152 4.94 8.37 34.58
CA TYR A 152 5.76 8.65 35.75
C TYR A 152 6.90 9.61 35.42
N GLN A 153 7.60 9.42 34.29
CA GLN A 153 8.66 10.32 33.85
C GLN A 153 8.12 11.72 33.53
N GLY A 154 6.96 11.81 32.88
CA GLY A 154 6.26 13.08 32.65
C GLY A 154 5.84 13.76 33.96
N ASN A 155 5.31 12.99 34.91
CA ASN A 155 4.91 13.49 36.22
C ASN A 155 6.10 13.94 37.07
N LEU A 156 7.24 13.26 36.97
CA LEU A 156 8.48 13.68 37.63
C LEU A 156 8.94 15.05 37.11
N LEU A 157 8.86 15.27 35.79
CA LEU A 157 9.19 16.56 35.18
C LEU A 157 8.25 17.67 35.68
N ILE A 158 6.95 17.41 35.76
CA ILE A 158 5.95 18.33 36.30
C ILE A 158 6.30 18.69 37.75
N ASN A 159 6.48 17.69 38.62
CA ASN A 159 6.82 17.88 40.03
C ASN A 159 8.11 18.67 40.24
N GLN A 160 9.17 18.38 39.47
CA GLN A 160 10.42 19.12 39.56
C GLN A 160 10.28 20.56 39.07
N SER A 161 9.43 20.81 38.06
CA SER A 161 9.16 22.17 37.58
C SER A 161 8.36 22.99 38.59
N GLU A 162 7.42 22.38 39.32
CA GLU A 162 6.67 23.01 40.40
C GLU A 162 7.54 23.26 41.63
N ASN A 163 8.47 22.34 41.95
CA ASN A 163 9.44 22.53 43.02
C ASN A 163 10.31 23.79 42.82
N VAL A 164 10.56 24.23 41.58
CA VAL A 164 11.26 25.50 41.32
C VAL A 164 10.45 26.68 41.85
N PHE A 165 9.12 26.66 41.68
CA PHE A 165 8.24 27.67 42.25
C PHE A 165 8.23 27.61 43.78
N THR A 166 8.00 26.42 44.34
CA THR A 166 7.90 26.21 45.79
C THR A 166 9.19 26.59 46.51
N ASN A 167 10.35 26.16 46.00
CA ASN A 167 11.64 26.50 46.59
C ASN A 167 11.99 27.98 46.44
N ALA A 168 11.64 28.62 45.31
CA ALA A 168 11.81 30.06 45.17
C ALA A 168 10.92 30.82 46.15
N TYR A 169 9.68 30.37 46.36
CA TYR A 169 8.72 31.01 47.26
C TYR A 169 9.09 30.85 48.74
N LEU A 170 9.52 29.66 49.13
CA LEU A 170 9.97 29.34 50.49
C LEU A 170 11.36 29.89 50.83
N SER A 171 12.11 30.38 49.85
CA SER A 171 13.36 31.09 50.13
C SER A 171 13.09 32.37 50.91
N GLU A 172 14.08 32.86 51.64
CA GLU A 172 14.02 34.17 52.30
C GLU A 172 14.13 35.33 51.29
N TRP A 173 13.39 35.27 50.18
CA TRP A 173 13.51 36.23 49.08
C TRP A 173 13.26 37.67 49.53
N TYR A 174 12.51 37.88 50.60
CA TYR A 174 12.26 39.18 51.23
C TYR A 174 13.50 39.81 51.89
N THR A 175 14.54 39.04 52.20
CA THR A 175 15.82 39.55 52.73
C THR A 175 16.84 39.88 51.63
N LEU A 176 16.58 39.45 50.38
CA LEU A 176 17.47 39.68 49.25
C LEU A 176 17.46 41.14 48.77
N PRO A 177 18.54 41.64 48.14
CA PRO A 177 18.56 42.97 47.50
C PRO A 177 17.42 43.16 46.48
N ILE A 178 16.89 44.38 46.37
CA ILE A 178 15.76 44.74 45.49
C ILE A 178 15.90 44.24 44.04
N ASN A 179 17.12 44.22 43.50
CA ASN A 179 17.38 43.75 42.14
C ASN A 179 17.20 42.22 41.99
N LEU A 180 17.48 41.44 43.03
CA LEU A 180 17.26 39.98 43.07
C LEU A 180 15.80 39.65 43.35
N GLN A 181 15.12 40.42 44.22
CA GLN A 181 13.67 40.31 44.42
C GLN A 181 12.90 40.51 43.11
N LYS A 182 13.24 41.58 42.36
CA LYS A 182 12.67 41.86 41.04
C LYS A 182 12.98 40.77 40.00
N LEU A 183 14.07 40.02 40.18
CA LEU A 183 14.43 38.89 39.32
C LEU A 183 13.66 37.61 39.68
N LEU A 184 13.39 37.36 40.97
CA LEU A 184 12.65 36.20 41.47
C LEU A 184 11.18 36.20 41.06
N VAL A 185 10.54 37.37 41.02
CA VAL A 185 9.13 37.50 40.62
C VAL A 185 8.83 36.88 39.23
N PRO A 186 9.55 37.22 38.14
CA PRO A 186 9.33 36.59 36.84
C PRO A 186 9.73 35.10 36.78
N ILE A 187 10.55 34.61 37.73
CA ILE A 187 10.87 33.18 37.88
C ILE A 187 9.68 32.45 38.46
N MET A 188 9.13 32.94 39.56
CA MET A 188 7.91 32.42 40.18
C MET A 188 6.74 32.46 39.17
N MET A 189 6.56 33.57 38.45
CA MET A 189 5.52 33.69 37.44
C MET A 189 5.67 32.69 36.28
N ARG A 190 6.89 32.34 35.87
CA ARG A 190 7.11 31.33 34.82
C ARG A 190 7.02 29.90 35.34
N ALA A 191 7.54 29.65 36.55
CA ALA A 191 7.50 28.35 37.22
C ALA A 191 6.08 27.94 37.62
N LYS A 192 5.15 28.91 37.74
CA LYS A 192 3.71 28.66 37.87
C LYS A 192 3.12 27.86 36.70
N LYS A 193 3.73 27.90 35.51
CA LYS A 193 3.33 27.05 34.38
C LYS A 193 4.29 25.86 34.28
N PRO A 194 3.89 24.66 34.76
CA PRO A 194 4.78 23.50 34.81
C PRO A 194 5.22 23.07 33.42
N CYS A 195 6.40 22.47 33.34
CA CYS A 195 6.89 21.83 32.11
C CYS A 195 6.22 20.46 32.00
N ALA A 196 5.20 20.35 31.17
CA ALA A 196 4.47 19.11 30.95
C ALA A 196 4.79 18.54 29.56
N LEU A 197 5.08 17.24 29.50
CA LEU A 197 5.19 16.52 28.23
C LEU A 197 3.78 16.18 27.73
N THR A 198 3.49 16.56 26.49
CA THR A 198 2.21 16.28 25.85
C THR A 198 2.38 15.31 24.69
N ALA A 199 1.52 14.29 24.63
CA ALA A 199 1.32 13.46 23.46
C ALA A 199 0.32 14.18 22.54
N GLY A 200 0.77 14.60 21.36
CA GLY A 200 -0.04 15.30 20.36
C GLY A 200 -0.72 16.59 20.82
N ARG A 201 -0.30 17.19 21.94
CA ARG A 201 -1.04 18.25 22.68
C ARG A 201 -2.45 17.86 23.16
N LEU A 202 -2.81 16.58 23.08
CA LEU A 202 -4.11 16.02 23.47
C LEU A 202 -4.05 15.35 24.84
N TYR A 203 -2.94 14.68 25.15
CA TYR A 203 -2.78 13.89 26.37
C TYR A 203 -1.53 14.36 27.13
N ILE A 204 -1.71 14.80 28.38
CA ILE A 204 -0.58 15.18 29.25
C ILE A 204 -0.07 13.90 29.94
N LEU A 205 1.24 13.65 29.88
CA LEU A 205 1.88 12.53 30.59
C LEU A 205 1.94 12.82 32.09
N SER A 206 0.84 12.57 32.80
CA SER A 206 0.70 12.71 34.25
C SER A 206 0.10 11.45 34.87
N ASN A 207 0.30 11.28 36.19
CA ASN A 207 -0.30 10.17 36.92
C ASN A 207 -1.83 10.24 36.97
N ASP A 208 -2.42 11.44 36.92
CA ASP A 208 -3.87 11.64 36.92
C ASP A 208 -4.51 11.17 35.60
N ASN A 209 -3.88 11.44 34.46
CA ASN A 209 -4.38 10.97 33.17
C ASN A 209 -4.20 9.45 33.02
N PHE A 210 -3.13 8.89 33.60
CA PHE A 210 -2.95 7.44 33.69
C PHE A 210 -4.07 6.78 34.52
N SER A 211 -4.42 7.33 35.68
CA SER A 211 -5.46 6.78 36.56
C SER A 211 -6.84 6.84 35.91
N GLN A 212 -7.16 7.91 35.17
CA GLN A 212 -8.39 8.01 34.37
C GLN A 212 -8.44 6.97 33.25
N THR A 213 -7.34 6.77 32.53
CA THR A 213 -7.25 5.77 31.43
C THR A 213 -7.39 4.35 31.97
N ALA A 214 -6.77 4.05 33.11
CA ALA A 214 -6.91 2.76 33.79
C ALA A 214 -8.31 2.55 34.39
N GLY A 215 -8.93 3.62 34.91
CA GLY A 215 -10.30 3.59 35.45
C GLY A 215 -11.36 3.38 34.38
N MET A 216 -11.22 4.00 33.21
CA MET A 216 -12.07 3.74 32.04
C MET A 216 -11.98 2.27 31.59
N PHE A 217 -10.78 1.69 31.59
CA PHE A 217 -10.57 0.27 31.26
C PHE A 217 -11.29 -0.64 32.28
N ALA A 218 -11.18 -0.36 33.59
CA ALA A 218 -11.85 -1.15 34.62
C ALA A 218 -13.39 -1.08 34.51
N ALA A 219 -13.94 0.06 34.11
CA ALA A 219 -15.38 0.21 33.84
C ALA A 219 -15.81 -0.48 32.53
N LEU A 220 -14.96 -0.48 31.49
CA LEU A 220 -15.22 -1.12 30.20
C LEU A 220 -15.33 -2.66 30.30
N VAL A 221 -14.61 -3.27 31.24
CA VAL A 221 -14.56 -4.73 31.43
C VAL A 221 -15.87 -5.29 32.02
N ALA A 222 -16.75 -4.44 32.57
CA ALA A 222 -17.96 -4.88 33.25
C ALA A 222 -19.10 -5.33 32.30
N ASP A 223 -19.22 -4.78 31.08
CA ASP A 223 -20.29 -5.11 30.11
C ASP A 223 -19.78 -5.07 28.65
N ILE A 224 -18.96 -6.07 28.31
CA ILE A 224 -18.09 -6.05 27.14
C ILE A 224 -18.80 -6.29 25.79
N ASP A 225 -19.86 -7.12 25.79
CA ASP A 225 -20.54 -7.56 24.57
C ASP A 225 -21.42 -6.46 23.97
N ILE A 226 -22.15 -5.74 24.82
CA ILE A 226 -23.03 -4.62 24.42
C ILE A 226 -22.18 -3.44 23.93
N PHE A 227 -21.06 -3.17 24.61
CA PHE A 227 -20.13 -2.12 24.22
C PHE A 227 -19.54 -2.39 22.83
N LEU A 228 -18.99 -3.59 22.60
CA LEU A 228 -18.37 -3.94 21.32
C LEU A 228 -19.33 -3.79 20.13
N GLU A 229 -20.56 -4.25 20.27
CA GLU A 229 -21.56 -4.14 19.20
C GLU A 229 -22.03 -2.69 18.96
N SER A 230 -21.83 -1.77 19.91
CA SER A 230 -22.26 -0.36 19.82
C SER A 230 -21.20 0.61 19.30
N VAL A 231 -19.93 0.27 19.45
CA VAL A 231 -18.81 1.12 19.04
C VAL A 231 -18.85 1.44 17.54
N PRO A 232 -19.05 0.48 16.60
CA PRO A 232 -19.07 0.79 15.18
C PRO A 232 -20.19 1.76 14.79
N THR A 233 -21.38 1.60 15.37
CA THR A 233 -22.56 2.41 15.04
C THR A 233 -22.46 3.82 15.62
N VAL A 234 -21.96 3.97 16.85
CA VAL A 234 -21.73 5.27 17.48
C VAL A 234 -20.61 6.03 16.75
N LEU A 235 -19.54 5.34 16.35
CA LEU A 235 -18.47 5.97 15.57
C LEU A 235 -18.95 6.44 14.20
N ALA A 236 -19.87 5.69 13.56
CA ALA A 236 -20.53 6.13 12.34
C ALA A 236 -21.31 7.44 12.59
N ASP A 237 -22.13 7.48 13.65
CA ASP A 237 -22.86 8.69 14.05
C ASP A 237 -21.93 9.91 14.22
N VAL A 238 -20.80 9.72 14.91
CA VAL A 238 -19.79 10.77 15.07
C VAL A 238 -19.23 11.22 13.72
N VAL A 239 -18.97 10.33 12.77
CA VAL A 239 -18.52 10.69 11.41
C VAL A 239 -19.54 11.55 10.68
N CYS A 240 -20.83 11.21 10.76
CA CYS A 240 -21.88 12.02 10.15
C CYS A 240 -22.00 13.39 10.78
N TYR A 241 -21.97 13.48 12.12
CA TYR A 241 -21.99 14.76 12.80
C TYR A 241 -20.78 15.61 12.42
N LEU A 242 -19.57 15.03 12.38
CA LEU A 242 -18.37 15.73 11.94
C LEU A 242 -18.51 16.27 10.52
N LYS A 243 -19.08 15.50 9.59
CA LYS A 243 -19.35 15.97 8.21
C LYS A 243 -20.37 17.09 8.17
N TYR A 244 -21.49 16.92 8.88
CA TYR A 244 -22.57 17.89 8.94
C TYR A 244 -22.10 19.21 9.54
N PHE A 245 -21.44 19.18 10.69
CA PHE A 245 -20.87 20.36 11.33
C PHE A 245 -19.77 20.98 10.48
N ASN A 246 -18.92 20.19 9.82
CA ASN A 246 -17.93 20.74 8.90
C ASN A 246 -18.58 21.54 7.76
N PHE A 247 -19.63 20.98 7.14
CA PHE A 247 -20.37 21.65 6.09
C PHE A 247 -21.07 22.92 6.60
N PHE A 248 -21.60 22.90 7.82
CA PHE A 248 -22.24 24.05 8.47
C PHE A 248 -21.23 25.16 8.80
N TYR A 249 -20.13 24.84 9.49
CA TYR A 249 -19.11 25.81 9.90
C TYR A 249 -18.38 26.41 8.70
N ASN A 250 -18.06 25.60 7.69
CA ASN A 250 -17.42 26.05 6.45
C ASN A 250 -18.43 26.47 5.37
N GLY A 251 -19.69 26.70 5.73
CA GLY A 251 -20.76 27.01 4.77
C GLY A 251 -20.48 28.23 3.89
N SER A 252 -19.74 29.23 4.39
CA SER A 252 -19.29 30.37 3.58
C SER A 252 -18.33 29.96 2.45
N LYS A 253 -17.34 29.10 2.76
CA LYS A 253 -16.40 28.54 1.77
C LYS A 253 -17.12 27.62 0.78
N MET A 254 -18.05 26.79 1.24
CA MET A 254 -18.88 25.93 0.37
C MET A 254 -19.73 26.76 -0.60
N LYS A 255 -20.30 27.86 -0.12
CA LYS A 255 -21.06 28.80 -0.96
C LYS A 255 -20.17 29.48 -2.01
N GLU A 256 -18.95 29.87 -1.63
CA GLU A 256 -17.97 30.45 -2.55
C GLU A 256 -17.58 29.49 -3.68
N LEU A 257 -17.42 28.19 -3.38
CA LEU A 257 -17.19 27.16 -4.39
C LEU A 257 -18.35 27.10 -5.40
N LEU A 258 -19.61 27.05 -4.93
CA LEU A 258 -20.79 27.02 -5.80
C LEU A 258 -20.93 28.27 -6.67
N ILE A 259 -20.69 29.46 -6.10
CA ILE A 259 -20.72 30.72 -6.87
C ILE A 259 -19.63 30.72 -7.94
N THR A 260 -18.44 30.19 -7.62
CA THR A 260 -17.34 30.09 -8.59
C THR A 260 -17.70 29.15 -9.72
N MET A 261 -18.34 28.01 -9.42
CA MET A 261 -18.86 27.10 -10.45
C MET A 261 -19.89 27.80 -11.35
N GLU A 262 -20.86 28.51 -10.78
CA GLU A 262 -21.87 29.24 -11.55
C GLU A 262 -21.23 30.30 -12.47
N LYS A 263 -20.23 31.03 -11.96
CA LYS A 263 -19.46 32.00 -12.76
C LYS A 263 -18.70 31.32 -13.89
N ASP A 264 -18.08 30.18 -13.63
CA ASP A 264 -17.35 29.41 -14.65
C ASP A 264 -18.30 28.94 -15.78
N TRP A 265 -19.50 28.45 -15.44
CA TRP A 265 -20.52 28.06 -16.42
C TRP A 265 -21.03 29.23 -17.28
N LYS A 266 -21.00 30.47 -16.76
CA LYS A 266 -21.33 31.69 -17.53
C LYS A 266 -20.14 32.24 -18.32
N LYS A 267 -18.91 32.00 -17.85
CA LYS A 267 -17.66 32.49 -18.44
C LYS A 267 -17.31 31.72 -19.73
N TYR A 268 -17.38 30.40 -19.70
CA TYR A 268 -17.02 29.57 -20.85
C TYR A 268 -18.17 29.51 -21.85
N THR A 269 -17.92 30.02 -23.07
CA THR A 269 -18.91 30.09 -24.15
C THR A 269 -18.50 29.32 -25.40
N SER A 270 -17.24 28.84 -25.46
CA SER A 270 -16.74 28.05 -26.59
C SER A 270 -17.37 26.64 -26.58
N PRO A 271 -17.77 26.10 -27.75
CA PRO A 271 -18.44 24.79 -27.84
C PRO A 271 -17.59 23.65 -27.26
N GLU A 272 -16.27 23.67 -27.45
CA GLU A 272 -15.36 22.64 -26.92
C GLU A 272 -15.22 22.72 -25.39
N GLU A 273 -15.19 23.93 -24.82
CA GLU A 273 -15.09 24.15 -23.37
C GLU A 273 -16.40 23.74 -22.67
N CYS A 274 -17.54 24.10 -23.26
CA CYS A 274 -18.85 23.64 -22.80
C CYS A 274 -18.99 22.11 -22.88
N GLN A 275 -18.43 21.49 -23.93
CA GLN A 275 -18.43 20.03 -24.06
C GLN A 275 -17.63 19.35 -22.94
N ILE A 276 -16.50 19.92 -22.50
CA ILE A 276 -15.74 19.41 -21.34
C ILE A 276 -16.54 19.54 -20.06
N LEU A 277 -17.13 20.70 -19.79
CA LEU A 277 -17.95 20.90 -18.58
C LEU A 277 -19.13 19.91 -18.54
N ASP A 278 -19.81 19.73 -19.67
CA ASP A 278 -20.93 18.80 -19.80
C ASP A 278 -20.49 17.32 -19.69
N LYS A 279 -19.32 16.96 -20.22
CA LYS A 279 -18.68 15.64 -20.03
C LYS A 279 -18.45 15.35 -18.54
N TRP A 280 -17.83 16.28 -17.80
CA TRP A 280 -17.57 16.12 -16.37
C TRP A 280 -18.84 16.13 -15.52
N ALA A 281 -19.81 16.99 -15.84
CA ALA A 281 -21.10 17.01 -15.16
C ALA A 281 -21.87 15.68 -15.33
N ARG A 282 -21.87 15.10 -16.54
CA ARG A 282 -22.47 13.78 -16.78
C ARG A 282 -21.72 12.65 -16.10
N PHE A 283 -20.38 12.71 -16.09
CA PHE A 283 -19.56 11.75 -15.36
C PHE A 283 -19.88 11.80 -13.86
N GLY A 284 -19.93 13.00 -13.28
CA GLY A 284 -20.35 13.24 -11.90
C GLY A 284 -21.69 12.66 -11.56
N ARG A 285 -22.71 12.98 -12.37
CA ARG A 285 -24.06 12.45 -12.18
C ARG A 285 -24.09 10.91 -12.16
N LYS A 286 -23.39 10.25 -13.09
CA LYS A 286 -23.34 8.79 -13.12
C LYS A 286 -22.68 8.22 -11.86
N VAL A 287 -21.55 8.77 -11.45
CA VAL A 287 -20.85 8.28 -10.26
C VAL A 287 -21.65 8.54 -8.98
N THR A 288 -22.31 9.70 -8.86
CA THR A 288 -23.25 9.98 -7.76
C THR A 288 -24.36 8.92 -7.67
N ILE A 289 -24.95 8.53 -8.79
CA ILE A 289 -26.01 7.51 -8.83
C ILE A 289 -25.47 6.15 -8.39
N TYR A 290 -24.31 5.72 -8.90
CA TYR A 290 -23.72 4.44 -8.52
C TYR A 290 -23.29 4.41 -7.04
N TYR A 291 -22.69 5.49 -6.55
CA TYR A 291 -22.26 5.60 -5.16
C TYR A 291 -23.45 5.60 -4.20
N ALA A 292 -24.50 6.38 -4.49
CA ALA A 292 -25.73 6.37 -3.70
C ALA A 292 -26.40 5.00 -3.74
N GLY A 293 -26.49 4.37 -4.91
CA GLY A 293 -27.05 3.01 -5.07
C GLY A 293 -26.29 1.97 -4.26
N ALA A 294 -24.96 2.02 -4.23
CA ALA A 294 -24.12 1.12 -3.44
C ALA A 294 -24.33 1.30 -1.93
N LEU A 295 -24.38 2.54 -1.43
CA LEU A 295 -24.59 2.82 0.00
C LEU A 295 -26.03 2.57 0.47
N TYR A 296 -27.04 2.83 -0.36
CA TYR A 296 -28.41 2.39 -0.02
C TYR A 296 -28.55 0.87 -0.13
N GLY A 297 -27.78 0.22 -1.00
CA GLY A 297 -27.74 -1.24 -1.13
C GLY A 297 -27.26 -1.95 0.13
N THR A 298 -26.30 -1.39 0.87
CA THR A 298 -25.82 -1.98 2.13
C THR A 298 -26.85 -1.94 3.27
N LEU A 299 -27.87 -1.08 3.17
CA LEU A 299 -29.00 -1.06 4.12
C LEU A 299 -29.99 -2.19 3.93
N VAL A 300 -30.11 -2.74 2.73
CA VAL A 300 -31.12 -3.76 2.43
C VAL A 300 -30.91 -5.01 3.31
N PRO A 301 -29.69 -5.57 3.43
CA PRO A 301 -29.43 -6.65 4.38
C PRO A 301 -29.69 -6.25 5.83
N MET A 302 -29.31 -5.04 6.25
CA MET A 302 -29.50 -4.57 7.63
C MET A 302 -30.98 -4.43 8.03
N GLY A 303 -31.82 -3.97 7.10
CA GLY A 303 -33.26 -3.86 7.32
C GLY A 303 -34.02 -5.18 7.18
N LEU A 304 -33.48 -6.17 6.47
CA LEU A 304 -34.16 -7.46 6.36
C LEU A 304 -34.07 -8.28 7.65
N VAL A 305 -32.97 -8.22 8.40
CA VAL A 305 -32.77 -9.08 9.57
C VAL A 305 -33.80 -8.86 10.70
N PRO A 306 -34.18 -7.63 11.10
CA PRO A 306 -35.25 -7.42 12.10
C PRO A 306 -36.63 -7.96 11.67
N LEU A 307 -36.84 -8.16 10.36
CA LEU A 307 -38.08 -8.68 9.80
C LEU A 307 -38.13 -10.21 9.77
N VAL A 308 -36.98 -10.89 9.82
CA VAL A 308 -36.89 -12.37 9.79
C VAL A 308 -37.69 -13.01 10.95
N PRO A 309 -37.52 -12.59 12.23
CA PRO A 309 -38.31 -13.15 13.34
C PRO A 309 -39.83 -12.91 13.19
N VAL A 310 -40.22 -11.76 12.62
CA VAL A 310 -41.63 -11.38 12.41
C VAL A 310 -42.27 -12.26 11.34
N VAL A 311 -41.52 -12.62 10.28
CA VAL A 311 -41.99 -13.54 9.25
C VAL A 311 -42.05 -14.97 9.77
N LEU A 312 -41.05 -15.39 10.56
CA LEU A 312 -41.02 -16.71 11.17
C LEU A 312 -42.17 -16.92 12.17
N ASP A 313 -42.56 -15.91 12.94
CA ASP A 313 -43.75 -15.95 13.82
C ASP A 313 -45.05 -16.24 13.04
N VAL A 314 -45.13 -15.88 11.74
CA VAL A 314 -46.30 -16.10 10.89
C VAL A 314 -46.23 -17.44 10.15
N VAL A 315 -45.05 -17.82 9.66
CA VAL A 315 -44.84 -18.98 8.78
C VAL A 315 -44.60 -20.28 9.58
N ALA A 316 -43.94 -20.20 10.75
CA ALA A 316 -43.56 -21.34 11.57
C ALA A 316 -43.62 -20.99 13.08
N PRO A 317 -44.82 -20.86 13.68
CA PRO A 317 -44.97 -20.43 15.06
C PRO A 317 -44.50 -21.51 16.06
N ILE A 318 -43.66 -21.11 17.03
CA ILE A 318 -43.27 -21.93 18.19
C ILE A 318 -44.18 -21.62 19.40
N ASN A 319 -44.08 -22.38 20.52
CA ASN A 319 -44.87 -22.15 21.75
C ASN A 319 -44.61 -20.78 22.45
N GLY A 320 -43.86 -19.89 21.80
CA GLY A 320 -43.59 -18.48 22.15
C GLY A 320 -43.32 -17.66 20.88
N SER A 321 -42.95 -16.38 21.01
CA SER A 321 -42.46 -15.58 19.88
C SER A 321 -40.95 -15.71 19.72
N TYR A 322 -40.45 -15.68 18.49
CA TYR A 322 -39.01 -15.57 18.24
C TYR A 322 -38.47 -14.28 18.88
N PRO A 323 -37.22 -14.28 19.40
CA PRO A 323 -36.63 -13.09 20.00
C PRO A 323 -36.57 -11.96 18.98
N ARG A 324 -37.21 -10.83 19.32
CA ARG A 324 -37.30 -9.68 18.43
C ARG A 324 -36.05 -8.82 18.55
N HIS A 325 -35.31 -8.69 17.46
CA HIS A 325 -34.13 -7.85 17.38
C HIS A 325 -34.45 -6.53 16.66
N LEU A 326 -34.11 -5.39 17.26
CA LEU A 326 -34.11 -4.09 16.59
C LEU A 326 -32.96 -4.01 15.56
N MET A 327 -33.02 -3.03 14.64
CA MET A 327 -31.89 -2.78 13.72
C MET A 327 -30.58 -2.49 14.48
N PHE A 328 -30.66 -1.78 15.60
CA PHE A 328 -29.57 -1.55 16.54
C PHE A 328 -30.03 -1.96 17.94
N GLN A 329 -29.35 -2.92 18.55
CA GLN A 329 -29.82 -3.62 19.74
C GLN A 329 -29.60 -2.83 21.06
N GLN A 330 -28.98 -1.65 21.02
CA GLN A 330 -28.38 -1.01 22.22
C GLN A 330 -29.00 0.32 22.64
N ILE A 331 -30.14 0.74 22.07
CA ILE A 331 -30.82 1.95 22.55
C ILE A 331 -31.70 1.59 23.73
N GLU A 332 -31.26 1.93 24.95
CA GLU A 332 -32.14 1.92 26.13
C GLU A 332 -33.19 3.02 25.96
N PHE A 333 -34.38 2.61 25.53
CA PHE A 333 -35.54 3.50 25.54
C PHE A 333 -36.08 3.58 26.98
N LEU A 334 -36.46 4.80 27.41
CA LEU A 334 -37.13 5.04 28.69
C LEU A 334 -38.51 4.35 28.81
N PHE A 335 -38.93 3.61 27.78
CA PHE A 335 -40.22 2.93 27.67
C PHE A 335 -40.00 1.45 27.33
N ASP A 336 -40.93 0.61 27.76
CA ASP A 336 -40.91 -0.86 27.56
C ASP A 336 -40.83 -1.25 26.07
N TYR A 337 -39.74 -1.92 25.69
CA TYR A 337 -39.40 -2.24 24.30
C TYR A 337 -40.36 -3.27 23.69
N GLU A 338 -40.91 -4.20 24.49
CA GLU A 338 -41.81 -5.24 23.99
C GLU A 338 -43.16 -4.66 23.57
N LYS A 339 -43.59 -3.59 24.26
CA LYS A 339 -44.86 -2.92 24.01
C LYS A 339 -44.84 -2.00 22.79
N TYR A 340 -43.71 -1.35 22.50
CA TYR A 340 -43.60 -0.34 21.43
C TYR A 340 -42.67 -0.75 20.27
N PHE A 341 -42.46 -2.05 20.08
CA PHE A 341 -41.55 -2.60 19.07
C PHE A 341 -41.76 -2.03 17.65
N PHE A 342 -42.98 -2.02 17.11
CA PHE A 342 -43.25 -1.56 15.74
C PHE A 342 -43.01 -0.05 15.54
N PRO A 343 -43.51 0.86 16.41
CA PRO A 343 -43.14 2.27 16.36
C PRO A 343 -41.63 2.54 16.43
N LEU A 344 -40.90 1.81 17.29
CA LEU A 344 -39.45 1.95 17.44
C LEU A 344 -38.69 1.45 16.20
N LEU A 345 -39.15 0.36 15.61
CA LEU A 345 -38.60 -0.18 14.36
C LEU A 345 -38.78 0.82 13.20
N ILE A 346 -39.97 1.44 13.09
CA ILE A 346 -40.25 2.48 12.09
C ILE A 346 -39.35 3.70 12.32
N HIS A 347 -39.23 4.18 13.56
CA HIS A 347 -38.33 5.27 13.91
C HIS A 347 -36.86 4.94 13.57
N GLY A 348 -36.42 3.71 13.84
CA GLY A 348 -35.11 3.21 13.45
C GLY A 348 -34.87 3.28 11.95
N TYR A 349 -35.81 2.81 11.12
CA TYR A 349 -35.72 2.92 9.65
C TYR A 349 -35.62 4.36 9.17
N PHE A 350 -36.49 5.25 9.66
CA PHE A 350 -36.43 6.67 9.29
C PHE A 350 -35.13 7.33 9.74
N GLY A 351 -34.64 7.01 10.94
CA GLY A 351 -33.38 7.52 11.46
C GLY A 351 -32.18 7.11 10.61
N THR A 352 -32.05 5.82 10.29
CA THR A 352 -30.95 5.31 9.46
C THR A 352 -30.99 5.85 8.03
N MET A 353 -32.18 5.95 7.43
CA MET A 353 -32.35 6.53 6.10
C MET A 353 -31.98 8.02 6.08
N ALA A 354 -32.42 8.80 7.08
CA ALA A 354 -32.06 10.20 7.20
C ALA A 354 -30.54 10.38 7.36
N TYR A 355 -29.94 9.58 8.23
CA TYR A 355 -28.50 9.57 8.49
C TYR A 355 -27.68 9.31 7.21
N LEU A 356 -28.01 8.25 6.46
CA LEU A 356 -27.29 7.94 5.22
C LEU A 356 -27.53 8.96 4.12
N THR A 357 -28.73 9.53 4.04
CA THR A 357 -29.02 10.61 3.09
C THR A 357 -28.11 11.81 3.34
N ILE A 358 -27.85 12.17 4.60
CA ILE A 358 -26.93 13.27 4.96
C ILE A 358 -25.50 12.96 4.49
N ILE A 359 -25.00 11.75 4.77
CA ILE A 359 -23.65 11.33 4.34
C ILE A 359 -23.52 11.39 2.82
N ILE A 360 -24.47 10.77 2.11
CA ILE A 360 -24.47 10.73 0.65
C ILE A 360 -24.54 12.15 0.08
N ALA A 361 -25.38 13.02 0.63
CA ALA A 361 -25.49 14.40 0.17
C ALA A 361 -24.17 15.18 0.31
N ILE A 362 -23.47 15.04 1.45
CA ILE A 362 -22.20 15.74 1.70
C ILE A 362 -21.06 15.18 0.83
N ASP A 363 -20.99 13.85 0.68
CA ASP A 363 -19.93 13.21 -0.11
C ASP A 363 -20.11 13.42 -1.62
N THR A 364 -21.36 13.53 -2.09
CA THR A 364 -21.66 13.76 -3.50
C THR A 364 -21.45 15.22 -3.90
N ILE A 365 -21.78 16.20 -3.05
CA ILE A 365 -21.46 17.60 -3.34
C ILE A 365 -19.95 17.85 -3.33
N PHE A 366 -19.22 17.20 -2.42
CA PHE A 366 -17.76 17.25 -2.40
C PHE A 366 -17.15 16.69 -3.69
N MET A 367 -17.70 15.59 -4.20
CA MET A 367 -17.29 15.00 -5.48
C MET A 367 -17.49 15.97 -6.65
N VAL A 368 -18.63 16.65 -6.69
CA VAL A 368 -18.95 17.64 -7.72
C VAL A 368 -17.92 18.77 -7.73
N TYR A 369 -17.46 19.23 -6.56
CA TYR A 369 -16.38 20.21 -6.49
C TYR A 369 -15.08 19.69 -7.09
N ILE A 370 -14.65 18.48 -6.75
CA ILE A 370 -13.41 17.90 -7.29
C ILE A 370 -13.49 17.71 -8.81
N GLN A 371 -14.63 17.26 -9.32
CA GLN A 371 -14.82 17.07 -10.76
C GLN A 371 -14.84 18.39 -11.52
N HIS A 372 -15.42 19.44 -10.94
CA HIS A 372 -15.33 20.78 -11.51
C HIS A 372 -13.88 21.29 -11.52
N ALA A 373 -13.10 21.02 -10.46
CA ALA A 373 -11.67 21.32 -10.46
C ALA A 373 -10.92 20.57 -11.57
N CYS A 374 -11.20 19.28 -11.78
CA CYS A 374 -10.64 18.49 -12.87
C CYS A 374 -11.03 19.05 -14.25
N ALA A 375 -12.29 19.46 -14.43
CA ALA A 375 -12.75 20.11 -15.65
C ALA A 375 -11.99 21.42 -15.93
N LYS A 376 -11.71 22.22 -14.89
CA LYS A 376 -10.90 23.44 -15.03
C LYS A 376 -9.47 23.14 -15.48
N PHE A 377 -8.86 22.06 -14.99
CA PHE A 377 -7.55 21.61 -15.48
C PHE A 377 -7.63 21.07 -16.93
N GLU A 378 -8.65 20.32 -17.31
CA GLU A 378 -8.79 19.86 -18.71
C GLU A 378 -9.03 21.02 -19.69
N ILE A 379 -9.82 22.02 -19.31
CA ILE A 379 -10.01 23.27 -20.09
C ILE A 379 -8.68 24.04 -20.22
N LEU A 380 -7.88 24.10 -19.16
CA LEU A 380 -6.55 24.71 -19.20
C LEU A 380 -5.64 23.97 -20.18
N GLY A 381 -5.71 22.63 -20.23
CA GLY A 381 -5.00 21.82 -21.21
C GLY A 381 -5.38 22.14 -22.65
N LEU A 382 -6.68 22.23 -22.96
CA LEU A 382 -7.15 22.67 -24.28
C LEU A 382 -6.61 24.05 -24.65
N PHE A 383 -6.60 24.98 -23.69
CA PHE A 383 -6.10 26.33 -23.92
C PHE A 383 -4.61 26.31 -24.30
N LEU A 384 -3.81 25.52 -23.58
CA LEU A 384 -2.39 25.33 -23.88
C LEU A 384 -2.15 24.70 -25.25
N ASP A 385 -2.97 23.72 -25.64
CA ASP A 385 -2.90 23.09 -26.96
C ASP A 385 -3.25 24.07 -28.10
N ARG A 386 -4.24 24.94 -27.91
CA ARG A 386 -4.60 25.99 -28.89
C ARG A 386 -3.47 27.00 -29.07
N VAL A 387 -2.91 27.51 -27.98
CA VAL A 387 -1.77 28.44 -28.02
C VAL A 387 -0.53 27.80 -28.66
N ALA A 388 -0.34 26.49 -28.50
CA ALA A 388 0.78 25.76 -29.06
C ALA A 388 0.65 25.42 -30.56
N ASN A 389 -0.57 25.28 -31.09
CA ASN A 389 -0.85 24.76 -32.43
C ASN A 389 -1.52 25.75 -33.40
N ASP A 390 -1.62 27.03 -33.07
CA ASP A 390 -2.16 28.04 -33.99
C ASP A 390 -1.20 28.31 -35.18
N ASP A 391 -1.48 27.66 -36.32
CA ASP A 391 -0.68 27.71 -37.55
C ASP A 391 -0.67 29.08 -38.25
N ASP A 392 -1.69 29.93 -38.03
CA ASP A 392 -1.78 31.27 -38.62
C ASP A 392 -0.99 32.31 -37.80
N ALA A 393 -0.91 32.13 -36.48
CA ALA A 393 0.00 32.87 -35.62
C ALA A 393 1.47 32.52 -35.94
N ILE A 394 1.78 31.23 -36.16
CA ILE A 394 3.15 30.76 -36.49
C ILE A 394 3.72 31.42 -37.75
N LYS A 395 2.89 31.70 -38.77
CA LYS A 395 3.32 32.32 -40.04
C LYS A 395 3.52 33.84 -39.98
N ASN A 396 2.86 34.55 -39.05
CA ASN A 396 2.84 36.02 -38.98
C ASN A 396 3.49 36.62 -37.70
N ARG A 397 4.21 35.80 -36.92
CA ARG A 397 4.84 36.11 -35.62
C ARG A 397 5.93 37.19 -35.60
N HIS A 398 6.23 37.84 -36.73
CA HIS A 398 7.12 39.00 -36.80
C HIS A 398 6.38 40.36 -36.74
N CYS A 399 5.06 40.34 -36.60
CA CYS A 399 4.24 41.55 -36.44
C CYS A 399 3.90 41.77 -34.96
N SER A 400 4.13 42.98 -34.43
CA SER A 400 3.95 43.28 -32.99
C SER A 400 2.54 43.02 -32.45
N LYS A 401 1.54 43.01 -33.33
CA LYS A 401 0.13 42.80 -32.99
C LYS A 401 -0.20 41.34 -32.66
N PHE A 402 0.45 40.37 -33.32
CA PHE A 402 0.24 38.94 -33.05
C PHE A 402 1.03 38.48 -31.81
N ASP A 403 2.22 39.04 -31.58
CA ASP A 403 2.98 38.84 -30.33
C ASP A 403 2.21 39.32 -29.08
N GLU A 404 1.41 40.39 -29.21
CA GLU A 404 0.58 40.92 -28.12
C GLU A 404 -0.64 40.05 -27.82
N ILE A 405 -1.21 39.40 -28.84
CA ILE A 405 -2.33 38.44 -28.71
C ILE A 405 -1.82 37.16 -28.02
N ASP A 406 -0.74 36.55 -28.53
CA ASP A 406 -0.12 35.35 -27.94
C ASP A 406 0.31 35.57 -26.48
N TYR A 407 0.76 36.78 -26.15
CA TYR A 407 1.11 37.16 -24.78
C TYR A 407 -0.11 37.30 -23.87
N ASN A 408 -1.16 38.00 -24.32
CA ASN A 408 -2.39 38.16 -23.54
C ASN A 408 -3.11 36.83 -23.30
N ASP A 409 -3.07 35.93 -24.28
CA ASP A 409 -3.62 34.59 -24.14
C ASP A 409 -2.84 33.77 -23.11
N MET A 410 -1.51 33.82 -23.12
CA MET A 410 -0.70 33.19 -22.06
C MET A 410 -0.96 33.79 -20.67
N VAL A 411 -1.19 35.10 -20.57
CA VAL A 411 -1.56 35.74 -19.30
C VAL A 411 -2.93 35.24 -18.81
N ASN A 412 -3.91 35.11 -19.72
CA ASN A 412 -5.21 34.53 -19.41
C ASN A 412 -5.14 33.05 -19.00
N CYS A 413 -4.22 32.29 -19.61
CA CYS A 413 -3.91 30.90 -19.24
C CYS A 413 -3.42 30.83 -17.79
N ILE A 414 -2.44 31.65 -17.43
CA ILE A 414 -1.85 31.68 -16.09
C ILE A 414 -2.88 32.14 -15.06
N ALA A 415 -3.70 33.14 -15.39
CA ALA A 415 -4.80 33.57 -14.53
C ALA A 415 -5.79 32.42 -14.29
N THR A 416 -6.16 31.68 -15.34
CA THR A 416 -7.08 30.54 -15.23
C THR A 416 -6.49 29.38 -14.42
N HIS A 417 -5.18 29.10 -14.58
CA HIS A 417 -4.46 28.12 -13.77
C HIS A 417 -4.44 28.50 -12.28
N ASN A 418 -4.16 29.77 -11.97
CA ASN A 418 -4.21 30.26 -10.58
C ASN A 418 -5.62 30.14 -10.00
N HIS A 419 -6.66 30.49 -10.76
CA HIS A 419 -8.05 30.29 -10.33
C HIS A 419 -8.43 28.81 -10.10
N ALA A 420 -7.84 27.86 -10.85
CA ALA A 420 -8.04 26.43 -10.63
C ALA A 420 -7.32 25.93 -9.36
N ILE A 421 -6.12 26.45 -9.10
CA ILE A 421 -5.36 26.22 -7.87
C ILE A 421 -6.11 26.77 -6.65
N ASP A 422 -6.57 28.02 -6.72
CA ASP A 422 -7.29 28.67 -5.62
C ASP A 422 -8.58 27.92 -5.29
N PHE A 423 -9.30 27.47 -6.33
CA PHE A 423 -10.48 26.62 -6.16
C PHE A 423 -10.14 25.29 -5.45
N SER A 424 -9.04 24.64 -5.84
CA SER A 424 -8.59 23.39 -5.21
C SER A 424 -8.11 23.60 -3.76
N ASN A 425 -7.41 24.70 -3.49
CA ASN A 425 -6.97 25.07 -2.14
C ASN A 425 -8.18 25.39 -1.25
N LEU A 426 -9.22 26.05 -1.78
CA LEU A 426 -10.45 26.33 -1.04
C LEU A 426 -11.19 25.04 -0.65
N ILE A 427 -11.20 24.03 -1.52
CA ILE A 427 -11.72 22.69 -1.22
C ILE A 427 -10.91 22.04 -0.08
N GLU A 428 -9.58 22.08 -0.16
CA GLU A 428 -8.69 21.52 0.87
C GLU A 428 -8.90 22.23 2.22
N GLU A 429 -8.85 23.56 2.24
CA GLU A 429 -9.02 24.36 3.45
C GLU A 429 -10.37 24.15 4.14
N ALA A 430 -11.42 23.88 3.37
CA ALA A 430 -12.75 23.62 3.91
C ALA A 430 -12.88 22.23 4.55
N ASN A 431 -11.97 21.28 4.26
CA ASN A 431 -12.16 19.87 4.64
C ASN A 431 -10.96 19.21 5.33
N TYR A 432 -9.76 19.77 5.30
CA TYR A 432 -8.53 19.08 5.76
C TYR A 432 -8.57 18.62 7.23
N VAL A 433 -9.21 19.38 8.13
CA VAL A 433 -9.37 18.99 9.55
C VAL A 433 -10.37 17.86 9.68
N SER A 434 -11.51 17.97 9.00
CA SER A 434 -12.55 16.93 9.01
C SER A 434 -12.00 15.60 8.46
N PHE A 435 -11.20 15.62 7.39
CA PHE A 435 -10.60 14.42 6.82
C PHE A 435 -9.63 13.71 7.76
N LEU A 436 -8.88 14.45 8.59
CA LEU A 436 -8.01 13.84 9.58
C LEU A 436 -8.81 12.99 10.59
N PHE A 437 -9.87 13.57 11.15
CA PHE A 437 -10.71 12.88 12.12
C PHE A 437 -11.53 11.76 11.48
N ILE A 438 -12.11 11.98 10.30
CA ILE A 438 -12.90 10.99 9.57
C ILE A 438 -12.06 9.75 9.23
N ILE A 439 -10.82 9.92 8.74
CA ILE A 439 -9.94 8.78 8.42
C ILE A 439 -9.58 8.00 9.69
N GLY A 440 -9.23 8.71 10.78
CA GLY A 440 -8.90 8.07 12.05
C GLY A 440 -10.07 7.29 12.64
N ILE A 441 -11.28 7.88 12.63
CA ILE A 441 -12.49 7.24 13.13
C ILE A 441 -12.90 6.07 12.23
N ASN A 442 -12.88 6.23 10.91
CA ASN A 442 -13.19 5.14 9.97
C ASN A 442 -12.24 3.93 10.16
N MET A 443 -10.95 4.16 10.44
CA MET A 443 -10.01 3.07 10.70
C MET A 443 -10.37 2.31 11.99
N ILE A 444 -10.71 3.02 13.07
CA ILE A 444 -11.14 2.42 14.33
C ILE A 444 -12.47 1.68 14.14
N MET A 445 -13.42 2.31 13.44
CA MET A 445 -14.74 1.77 13.14
C MET A 445 -14.65 0.47 12.32
N MET A 446 -13.82 0.44 11.27
CA MET A 446 -13.57 -0.77 10.47
C MET A 446 -12.94 -1.90 11.30
N THR A 447 -12.00 -1.58 12.19
CA THR A 447 -11.42 -2.59 13.07
C THR A 447 -12.43 -3.13 14.07
N ALA A 448 -13.30 -2.27 14.61
CA ALA A 448 -14.35 -2.68 15.54
C ALA A 448 -15.44 -3.50 14.83
N SER A 449 -15.87 -3.10 13.62
CA SER A 449 -16.89 -3.82 12.84
C SER A 449 -16.41 -5.21 12.41
N ALA A 450 -15.17 -5.31 11.93
CA ALA A 450 -14.55 -6.59 11.58
C ALA A 450 -14.36 -7.50 12.80
N LEU A 451 -14.03 -6.92 13.95
CA LEU A 451 -13.88 -7.65 15.21
C LEU A 451 -15.22 -8.19 15.71
N VAL A 452 -16.30 -7.41 15.67
CA VAL A 452 -17.66 -7.86 16.04
C VAL A 452 -18.17 -8.93 15.08
N ALA A 453 -17.94 -8.77 13.77
CA ALA A 453 -18.27 -9.80 12.78
C ALA A 453 -17.58 -11.14 13.08
N ALA A 454 -16.30 -11.08 13.51
CA ALA A 454 -15.56 -12.26 13.91
C ALA A 454 -16.06 -12.87 15.23
N PHE A 455 -16.45 -12.04 16.21
CA PHE A 455 -16.98 -12.52 17.49
C PHE A 455 -18.37 -13.14 17.40
N LYS A 456 -19.22 -12.62 16.51
CA LYS A 456 -20.61 -13.08 16.36
C LYS A 456 -20.76 -14.11 15.24
N ILE A 457 -19.68 -14.78 14.84
CA ILE A 457 -19.68 -15.75 13.74
C ILE A 457 -20.66 -16.91 13.98
N ASP A 458 -20.92 -17.25 15.25
CA ASP A 458 -21.91 -18.25 15.67
C ASP A 458 -23.37 -17.79 15.46
N ASN A 459 -23.59 -16.48 15.27
CA ASN A 459 -24.88 -15.86 14.96
C ASN A 459 -24.83 -15.28 13.54
N PRO A 460 -25.16 -16.08 12.49
CA PRO A 460 -24.97 -15.68 11.09
C PRO A 460 -25.73 -14.38 10.74
N ASP A 461 -26.87 -14.13 11.39
CA ASP A 461 -27.68 -12.93 11.19
C ASP A 461 -26.98 -11.65 11.67
N ILE A 462 -26.22 -11.72 12.77
CA ILE A 462 -25.50 -10.58 13.35
C ILE A 462 -24.14 -10.43 12.64
N ALA A 463 -23.41 -11.53 12.44
CA ALA A 463 -22.16 -11.51 11.70
C ALA A 463 -22.36 -10.97 10.26
N GLY A 464 -23.41 -11.42 9.57
CA GLY A 464 -23.73 -10.98 8.21
C GLY A 464 -23.95 -9.46 8.11
N LYS A 465 -24.60 -8.84 9.11
CA LYS A 465 -24.78 -7.38 9.18
C LYS A 465 -23.45 -6.65 9.26
N PHE A 466 -22.57 -7.07 10.18
CA PHE A 466 -21.29 -6.40 10.39
C PHE A 466 -20.33 -6.64 9.22
N VAL A 467 -20.36 -7.81 8.58
CA VAL A 467 -19.62 -8.05 7.33
C VAL A 467 -20.11 -7.11 6.21
N ALA A 468 -21.42 -6.98 6.02
CA ALA A 468 -21.99 -6.06 5.04
C ALA A 468 -21.64 -4.59 5.37
N PHE A 469 -21.63 -4.23 6.65
CA PHE A 469 -21.21 -2.92 7.15
C PHE A 469 -19.75 -2.64 6.79
N THR A 470 -18.82 -3.56 7.12
CA THR A 470 -17.39 -3.42 6.81
C THR A 470 -17.14 -3.33 5.29
N LEU A 471 -17.87 -4.10 4.47
CA LEU A 471 -17.78 -3.98 3.01
C LEU A 471 -18.22 -2.59 2.51
N GLY A 472 -19.29 -2.05 3.08
CA GLY A 472 -19.76 -0.69 2.81
C GLY A 472 -18.73 0.38 3.19
N GLU A 473 -18.07 0.22 4.33
CA GLU A 473 -17.00 1.12 4.81
C GLU A 473 -15.77 1.09 3.91
N VAL A 474 -15.35 -0.10 3.48
CA VAL A 474 -14.23 -0.27 2.52
C VAL A 474 -14.55 0.44 1.21
N PHE A 475 -15.77 0.27 0.70
CA PHE A 475 -16.22 0.94 -0.52
C PHE A 475 -16.28 2.47 -0.34
N HIS A 476 -16.76 2.96 0.81
CA HIS A 476 -16.78 4.37 1.17
C HIS A 476 -15.37 4.97 1.16
N LEU A 477 -14.41 4.30 1.82
CA LEU A 477 -13.02 4.73 1.88
C LEU A 477 -12.38 4.73 0.49
N PHE A 478 -12.64 3.70 -0.33
CA PHE A 478 -12.19 3.65 -1.72
C PHE A 478 -12.72 4.82 -2.54
N TYR A 479 -14.01 5.13 -2.41
CA TYR A 479 -14.64 6.25 -3.12
C TYR A 479 -14.05 7.60 -2.74
N SER A 480 -13.84 7.87 -1.44
CA SER A 480 -13.15 9.08 -0.99
C SER A 480 -11.70 9.13 -1.49
N SER A 481 -11.06 7.97 -1.64
CA SER A 481 -9.69 7.84 -2.12
C SER A 481 -9.49 8.12 -3.59
N TRP A 482 -10.37 7.57 -4.40
CA TRP A 482 -10.38 7.77 -5.84
C TRP A 482 -10.44 9.26 -6.21
N GLN A 483 -11.22 10.05 -5.48
CA GLN A 483 -11.40 11.47 -5.77
C GLN A 483 -10.13 12.30 -5.55
N GLY A 484 -9.37 12.02 -4.48
CA GLY A 484 -8.11 12.74 -4.23
C GLY A 484 -7.06 12.45 -5.30
N GLN A 485 -7.00 11.20 -5.78
CA GLN A 485 -6.13 10.84 -6.89
C GLN A 485 -6.53 11.53 -8.19
N LEU A 486 -7.83 11.57 -8.50
CA LEU A 486 -8.33 12.16 -9.73
C LEU A 486 -7.88 13.63 -9.87
N LEU A 487 -7.94 14.40 -8.78
CA LEU A 487 -7.46 15.78 -8.74
C LEU A 487 -5.94 15.88 -8.95
N LEU A 488 -5.19 14.99 -8.32
CA LEU A 488 -3.73 14.95 -8.41
C LEU A 488 -3.29 14.70 -9.86
N GLU A 489 -3.84 13.68 -10.52
CA GLU A 489 -3.51 13.31 -11.90
C GLU A 489 -3.79 14.45 -12.89
N HIS A 490 -4.97 15.09 -12.80
CA HIS A 490 -5.31 16.19 -13.71
C HIS A 490 -4.43 17.43 -13.47
N SER A 491 -4.05 17.69 -12.22
CA SER A 491 -3.13 18.80 -11.91
C SER A 491 -1.70 18.53 -12.38
N GLU A 492 -1.22 17.29 -12.30
CA GLU A 492 0.10 16.86 -12.79
C GLU A 492 0.16 16.83 -14.32
N SER A 493 -0.94 16.44 -14.98
CA SER A 493 -1.05 16.41 -16.45
C SER A 493 -0.71 17.77 -17.08
N ILE A 494 -1.02 18.88 -16.42
CA ILE A 494 -0.67 20.23 -16.90
C ILE A 494 0.84 20.38 -17.08
N PHE A 495 1.65 19.87 -16.15
CA PHE A 495 3.10 19.94 -16.28
C PHE A 495 3.58 19.24 -17.55
N ASN A 496 3.06 18.03 -17.81
CA ASN A 496 3.41 17.25 -18.98
C ASN A 496 2.95 17.94 -20.28
N GLN A 497 1.74 18.52 -20.30
CA GLN A 497 1.22 19.24 -21.46
C GLN A 497 2.02 20.51 -21.76
N VAL A 498 2.35 21.31 -20.75
CA VAL A 498 3.20 22.52 -20.92
C VAL A 498 4.60 22.13 -21.41
N TYR A 499 5.15 21.02 -20.93
CA TYR A 499 6.46 20.54 -21.36
C TYR A 499 6.48 20.05 -22.81
N GLN A 500 5.43 19.34 -23.24
CA GLN A 500 5.26 18.83 -24.60
C GLN A 500 4.83 19.88 -25.63
N ALA A 501 4.30 21.03 -25.16
CA ALA A 501 3.96 22.15 -26.03
C ALA A 501 5.20 22.64 -26.81
N LYS A 502 4.99 23.16 -28.04
CA LYS A 502 6.06 23.73 -28.89
C LYS A 502 6.52 25.12 -28.39
N TRP A 503 6.88 25.22 -27.11
CA TRP A 503 7.30 26.47 -26.45
C TRP A 503 8.54 27.10 -27.08
N ASN A 504 9.38 26.29 -27.73
CA ASN A 504 10.55 26.74 -28.50
C ASN A 504 10.17 27.69 -29.66
N ASN A 505 8.93 27.60 -30.15
CA ASN A 505 8.43 28.42 -31.25
C ASN A 505 7.65 29.67 -30.77
N ALA A 506 7.43 29.83 -29.46
CA ALA A 506 6.73 30.98 -28.89
C ALA A 506 7.63 32.23 -28.76
N SER A 507 7.04 33.43 -28.66
CA SER A 507 7.79 34.67 -28.47
C SER A 507 8.65 34.62 -27.19
N VAL A 508 9.77 35.36 -27.16
CA VAL A 508 10.66 35.41 -25.98
C VAL A 508 9.92 35.91 -24.72
N ARG A 509 8.91 36.77 -24.88
CA ARG A 509 8.06 37.23 -23.77
C ARG A 509 7.17 36.11 -23.24
N THR A 510 6.57 35.31 -24.12
CA THR A 510 5.73 34.15 -23.76
C THR A 510 6.54 33.01 -23.16
N GLN A 511 7.74 32.73 -23.70
CA GLN A 511 8.67 31.72 -23.15
C GLN A 511 9.06 32.01 -21.70
N ARG A 512 9.25 33.29 -21.34
CA ARG A 512 9.53 33.70 -19.96
C ARG A 512 8.37 33.43 -18.99
N LEU A 513 7.14 33.39 -19.47
CA LEU A 513 5.94 33.09 -18.67
C LEU A 513 5.68 31.57 -18.53
N ILE A 514 6.17 30.76 -19.47
CA ILE A 514 6.05 29.30 -19.41
C ILE A 514 6.94 28.70 -18.30
N ILE A 515 8.13 29.27 -18.05
CA ILE A 515 9.04 28.80 -17.00
C ILE A 515 8.37 28.82 -15.60
N PRO A 516 7.77 29.93 -15.11
CA PRO A 516 7.08 29.92 -13.82
C PRO A 516 5.83 29.02 -13.83
N LEU A 517 5.15 28.87 -14.98
CA LEU A 517 4.04 27.92 -15.12
C LEU A 517 4.49 26.46 -14.93
N LEU A 518 5.62 26.07 -15.53
CA LEU A 518 6.26 24.75 -15.34
C LEU A 518 6.70 24.54 -13.89
N MET A 519 7.37 25.53 -13.29
CA MET A 519 7.81 25.43 -11.90
C MET A 519 6.62 25.28 -10.94
N ARG A 520 5.49 25.95 -11.20
CA ARG A 520 4.29 25.83 -10.38
C ARG A 520 3.54 24.52 -10.62
N SER A 521 3.39 24.08 -11.86
CA SER A 521 2.69 22.83 -12.21
C SER A 521 3.44 21.57 -11.78
N ALA A 522 4.76 21.66 -11.56
CA ALA A 522 5.55 20.60 -10.93
C ALA A 522 5.12 20.27 -9.48
N GLN A 523 4.33 21.14 -8.84
CA GLN A 523 3.70 20.87 -7.55
C GLN A 523 2.20 20.64 -7.73
N PRO A 524 1.74 19.38 -7.83
CA PRO A 524 0.34 19.07 -8.06
C PRO A 524 -0.54 19.47 -6.87
N CYS A 525 -1.81 19.75 -7.17
CA CYS A 525 -2.82 20.00 -6.15
C CYS A 525 -3.16 18.68 -5.45
N LYS A 526 -2.96 18.62 -4.13
CA LYS A 526 -3.21 17.42 -3.32
C LYS A 526 -4.15 17.75 -2.17
N LEU A 527 -5.04 16.83 -1.85
CA LEU A 527 -5.89 16.93 -0.67
C LEU A 527 -5.15 16.30 0.51
N THR A 528 -4.83 17.09 1.54
CA THR A 528 -4.17 16.57 2.74
C THR A 528 -5.16 16.38 3.89
N ALA A 529 -4.97 15.31 4.66
CA ALA A 529 -5.63 15.13 5.94
C ALA A 529 -4.74 15.72 7.04
N GLY A 530 -5.20 16.79 7.69
CA GLY A 530 -4.48 17.45 8.78
C GLY A 530 -3.11 18.03 8.39
N LYS A 531 -2.82 18.23 7.10
CA LYS A 531 -1.48 18.53 6.56
C LYS A 531 -0.39 17.49 6.88
N MET A 532 -0.76 16.33 7.43
CA MET A 532 0.16 15.29 7.91
C MET A 532 0.13 14.04 7.02
N LEU A 533 -1.06 13.66 6.54
CA LEU A 533 -1.26 12.51 5.70
C LEU A 533 -1.57 13.00 4.28
N ILE A 534 -0.66 12.72 3.35
CA ILE A 534 -1.04 12.59 1.94
C ILE A 534 -1.84 11.31 1.91
N VAL A 535 -3.16 11.49 1.84
CA VAL A 535 -4.04 10.35 1.75
C VAL A 535 -3.74 9.67 0.41
N PHE A 536 -3.80 8.34 0.37
CA PHE A 536 -3.83 7.52 -0.86
C PHE A 536 -2.47 7.14 -1.47
N LEU A 537 -1.93 5.97 -1.14
CA LEU A 537 -0.76 5.43 -1.85
C LEU A 537 -0.86 3.94 -2.24
N LEU A 538 -1.37 3.04 -1.41
CA LEU A 538 -1.10 1.61 -1.67
C LEU A 538 -1.90 0.95 -2.81
N ILE A 539 -3.21 1.18 -2.90
CA ILE A 539 -4.05 0.53 -3.93
C ILE A 539 -4.03 1.31 -5.25
N ILE A 540 -3.92 2.64 -5.16
CA ILE A 540 -4.00 3.54 -6.32
C ILE A 540 -2.68 3.63 -7.10
N ILE A 541 -1.50 3.55 -6.47
CA ILE A 541 -0.21 3.48 -7.20
C ILE A 541 -0.18 2.26 -8.14
N ILE A 542 -0.76 1.13 -7.74
CA ILE A 542 -0.82 -0.06 -8.60
C ILE A 542 -1.64 0.26 -9.86
N ILE A 543 -2.79 0.91 -9.70
CA ILE A 543 -3.68 1.24 -10.82
C ILE A 543 -3.06 2.34 -11.70
N SER A 544 -2.50 3.41 -11.13
CA SER A 544 -1.91 4.52 -11.90
C SER A 544 -0.63 4.09 -12.64
N THR A 545 0.27 3.35 -11.98
CA THR A 545 1.45 2.82 -12.67
C THR A 545 1.09 1.79 -13.75
N SER A 546 -0.03 1.07 -13.61
CA SER A 546 -0.52 0.16 -14.66
C SER A 546 -0.98 0.90 -15.92
N MET A 547 -1.47 2.15 -15.79
CA MET A 547 -1.97 2.94 -16.91
C MET A 547 -0.87 3.40 -17.87
N GLU A 548 0.34 3.68 -17.36
CA GLU A 548 1.50 4.09 -18.18
C GLU A 548 2.10 2.95 -19.03
N THR A 549 1.85 1.69 -18.67
CA THR A 549 2.40 0.55 -19.42
C THR A 549 1.57 0.15 -20.63
N PRO A 550 2.19 -0.37 -21.71
CA PRO A 550 1.49 -0.84 -22.89
C PRO A 550 0.37 -1.82 -22.51
N GLN A 551 -0.81 -1.66 -23.12
CA GLN A 551 -2.03 -2.38 -22.74
C GLN A 551 -1.85 -3.91 -22.62
N TYR A 552 -0.94 -4.47 -23.42
CA TYR A 552 -0.65 -5.92 -23.49
C TYR A 552 0.11 -6.45 -22.26
N LEU A 553 0.94 -5.62 -21.61
CA LEU A 553 1.74 -6.00 -20.44
C LEU A 553 1.04 -5.68 -19.10
N ARG A 554 -0.07 -4.93 -19.12
CA ARG A 554 -0.73 -4.43 -17.90
C ARG A 554 -1.13 -5.55 -16.93
N PHE A 555 -1.71 -6.63 -17.45
CA PHE A 555 -2.17 -7.74 -16.61
C PHE A 555 -0.99 -8.41 -15.89
N ASN A 556 0.09 -8.73 -16.63
CA ASN A 556 1.29 -9.33 -16.06
C ASN A 556 2.01 -8.39 -15.08
N LYS A 557 2.09 -7.10 -15.41
CA LYS A 557 2.63 -6.09 -14.48
C LYS A 557 1.85 -6.07 -13.17
N ASN A 558 0.52 -6.05 -13.23
CA ASN A 558 -0.31 -5.99 -12.03
C ASN A 558 -0.11 -7.24 -11.17
N LEU A 559 -0.07 -8.43 -11.78
CA LEU A 559 0.21 -9.68 -11.06
C LEU A 559 1.59 -9.66 -10.38
N LEU A 560 2.65 -9.26 -11.09
CA LEU A 560 4.00 -9.18 -10.48
C LEU A 560 4.14 -8.06 -9.45
N ALA A 561 3.46 -6.93 -9.65
CA ALA A 561 3.49 -5.82 -8.71
C ALA A 561 2.80 -6.19 -7.40
N CYS A 562 1.66 -6.90 -7.47
CA CYS A 562 1.02 -7.52 -6.32
C CYS A 562 1.94 -8.56 -5.65
N ALA A 563 2.72 -9.30 -6.45
CA ALA A 563 3.71 -10.26 -5.95
C ALA A 563 4.97 -9.62 -5.33
N GLY A 564 5.15 -8.29 -5.47
CA GLY A 564 6.39 -7.59 -5.07
C GLY A 564 7.61 -7.92 -5.95
N LEU A 565 7.41 -8.45 -7.16
CA LEU A 565 8.48 -8.92 -8.04
C LEU A 565 8.74 -8.00 -9.24
N TRP A 566 7.87 -7.03 -9.52
CA TRP A 566 8.02 -6.20 -10.72
C TRP A 566 9.37 -5.43 -10.73
N PRO A 567 10.18 -5.55 -11.81
CA PRO A 567 11.56 -5.00 -11.80
C PRO A 567 11.63 -3.48 -11.59
N HIS A 568 10.70 -2.73 -12.20
CA HIS A 568 10.67 -1.26 -12.15
C HIS A 568 9.72 -0.70 -11.08
N GLN A 569 9.39 -1.48 -10.04
CA GLN A 569 8.48 -1.05 -8.97
C GLN A 569 9.18 -0.10 -7.99
N GLN A 570 8.42 0.85 -7.42
CA GLN A 570 8.93 1.71 -6.36
C GLN A 570 9.39 0.86 -5.16
N LYS A 571 10.57 1.18 -4.60
CA LYS A 571 11.23 0.37 -3.55
C LYS A 571 10.34 0.12 -2.34
N LEU A 572 9.63 1.14 -1.85
CA LEU A 572 8.77 1.01 -0.67
C LEU A 572 7.58 0.08 -0.93
N SER A 573 6.88 0.28 -2.05
CA SER A 573 5.77 -0.60 -2.47
C SER A 573 6.25 -2.04 -2.63
N LYS A 574 7.40 -2.25 -3.28
CA LYS A 574 8.00 -3.57 -3.46
C LYS A 574 8.27 -4.28 -2.13
N ILE A 575 8.85 -3.58 -1.16
CA ILE A 575 9.15 -4.12 0.18
C ILE A 575 7.86 -4.47 0.93
N ILE A 576 6.83 -3.63 0.87
CA ILE A 576 5.56 -3.88 1.57
C ILE A 576 4.87 -5.14 1.02
N PHE A 577 4.70 -5.23 -0.30
CA PHE A 577 4.08 -6.41 -0.92
C PHE A 577 4.89 -7.68 -0.68
N PHE A 578 6.22 -7.58 -0.75
CA PHE A 578 7.12 -8.67 -0.41
C PHE A 578 6.89 -9.17 1.03
N ILE A 579 6.82 -8.27 2.03
CA ILE A 579 6.62 -8.66 3.44
C ILE A 579 5.25 -9.34 3.64
N ILE A 580 4.20 -8.79 3.04
CA ILE A 580 2.83 -9.34 3.16
C ILE A 580 2.76 -10.75 2.55
N LEU A 581 3.29 -10.93 1.34
CA LEU A 581 3.32 -12.23 0.69
C LEU A 581 4.20 -13.23 1.41
N LEU A 582 5.37 -12.79 1.90
CA LEU A 582 6.26 -13.65 2.66
C LEU A 582 5.57 -14.19 3.92
N PHE A 583 4.81 -13.35 4.63
CA PHE A 583 4.03 -13.78 5.79
C PHE A 583 2.96 -14.83 5.44
N LEU A 584 2.20 -14.60 4.36
CA LEU A 584 1.17 -15.55 3.90
C LEU A 584 1.78 -16.88 3.45
N ILE A 585 2.87 -16.83 2.69
CA ILE A 585 3.57 -18.03 2.20
C ILE A 585 4.20 -18.80 3.36
N ILE A 586 4.91 -18.15 4.28
CA ILE A 586 5.56 -18.83 5.40
C ILE A 586 4.51 -19.46 6.32
N SER A 587 3.45 -18.74 6.66
CA SER A 587 2.39 -19.26 7.53
C SER A 587 1.73 -20.49 6.92
N GLN A 588 1.33 -20.43 5.64
CA GLN A 588 0.70 -21.57 4.96
C GLN A 588 1.66 -22.76 4.80
N THR A 589 2.94 -22.52 4.45
CA THR A 589 3.95 -23.60 4.34
C THR A 589 4.15 -24.30 5.68
N ALA A 590 4.24 -23.54 6.78
CA ALA A 590 4.48 -24.09 8.12
C ALA A 590 3.36 -25.02 8.58
N PHE A 591 2.11 -24.66 8.29
CA PHE A 591 0.98 -25.52 8.65
C PHE A 591 0.89 -26.76 7.76
N GLN A 592 1.15 -26.63 6.45
CA GLN A 592 1.17 -27.77 5.53
C GLN A 592 2.26 -28.78 5.89
N THR A 593 3.47 -28.32 6.25
CA THR A 593 4.55 -29.20 6.71
C THR A 593 4.24 -29.82 8.06
N GLY A 594 3.60 -29.08 8.98
CA GLY A 594 3.06 -29.62 10.22
C GLY A 594 2.08 -30.78 9.99
N GLY A 595 1.12 -30.60 9.06
CA GLY A 595 0.17 -31.63 8.64
C GLY A 595 0.83 -32.87 8.06
N LEU A 596 1.83 -32.69 7.19
CA LEU A 596 2.57 -33.81 6.61
C LEU A 596 3.35 -34.60 7.68
N ILE A 597 3.94 -33.93 8.66
CA ILE A 597 4.68 -34.56 9.76
C ILE A 597 3.74 -35.35 10.68
N ALA A 598 2.56 -34.82 10.97
CA ALA A 598 1.56 -35.52 11.78
C ALA A 598 1.01 -36.75 11.06
N ALA A 599 0.77 -36.64 9.75
CA ALA A 599 0.28 -37.72 8.91
C ALA A 599 1.30 -38.86 8.67
N ARG A 600 2.55 -38.76 9.17
CA ARG A 600 3.64 -39.72 8.89
C ARG A 600 3.32 -41.18 9.21
N CYS A 601 2.43 -41.43 10.17
CA CYS A 601 2.07 -42.77 10.63
C CYS A 601 0.96 -43.40 9.78
N GLU A 602 0.24 -42.62 8.98
CA GLU A 602 -0.92 -43.05 8.21
C GLU A 602 -0.70 -42.81 6.72
N PRO A 603 -0.35 -43.86 5.95
CA PRO A 603 0.11 -43.69 4.57
C PRO A 603 -0.95 -43.06 3.65
N ALA A 604 -2.23 -43.33 3.87
CA ALA A 604 -3.30 -42.71 3.07
C ALA A 604 -3.34 -41.18 3.24
N ILE A 605 -3.28 -40.72 4.49
CA ILE A 605 -3.31 -39.29 4.83
C ILE A 605 -2.00 -38.61 4.44
N PHE A 606 -0.86 -39.29 4.63
CA PHE A 606 0.44 -38.80 4.20
C PHE A 606 0.48 -38.51 2.70
N LEU A 607 -0.07 -39.42 1.90
CA LEU A 607 -0.18 -39.21 0.46
C LEU A 607 -1.04 -37.98 0.17
N GLU A 608 -2.16 -37.76 0.89
CA GLU A 608 -3.06 -36.59 0.71
C GLU A 608 -2.40 -35.26 1.08
N ALA A 609 -1.52 -35.25 2.08
CA ALA A 609 -0.82 -34.06 2.54
C ALA A 609 0.42 -33.69 1.70
N LEU A 610 0.98 -34.63 0.92
CA LEU A 610 2.23 -34.42 0.19
C LEU A 610 2.13 -33.43 -0.99
N PRO A 611 1.16 -33.53 -1.93
CA PRO A 611 1.09 -32.63 -3.09
C PRO A 611 1.01 -31.13 -2.75
N PRO A 612 0.22 -30.68 -1.74
CA PRO A 612 0.18 -29.27 -1.34
C PRO A 612 1.52 -28.73 -0.86
N VAL A 613 2.28 -29.53 -0.09
CA VAL A 613 3.64 -29.18 0.37
C VAL A 613 4.62 -29.08 -0.81
N MET A 614 4.49 -29.98 -1.78
CA MET A 614 5.31 -29.96 -2.98
C MET A 614 5.02 -28.73 -3.86
N ILE A 615 3.77 -28.29 -3.96
CA ILE A 615 3.41 -27.03 -4.64
C ILE A 615 3.96 -25.81 -3.90
N SER A 616 3.87 -25.76 -2.57
CA SER A 616 4.45 -24.64 -1.82
C SER A 616 5.96 -24.56 -2.02
N LEU A 617 6.66 -25.71 -2.05
CA LEU A 617 8.06 -25.78 -2.42
C LEU A 617 8.31 -25.28 -3.86
N MET A 618 7.50 -25.67 -4.83
CA MET A 618 7.60 -25.21 -6.22
C MET A 618 7.48 -23.68 -6.32
N CYS A 619 6.50 -23.10 -5.60
CA CYS A 619 6.31 -21.65 -5.57
C CYS A 619 7.51 -20.93 -4.92
N ILE A 620 8.04 -21.46 -3.82
CA ILE A 620 9.21 -20.88 -3.14
C ILE A 620 10.42 -20.90 -4.07
N VAL A 621 10.66 -22.00 -4.80
CA VAL A 621 11.76 -22.12 -5.75
C VAL A 621 11.63 -21.11 -6.90
N LYS A 622 10.43 -20.95 -7.48
CA LYS A 622 10.15 -19.93 -8.51
C LYS A 622 10.40 -18.52 -7.97
N TYR A 623 9.91 -18.23 -6.77
CA TYR A 623 10.05 -16.92 -6.15
C TYR A 623 11.50 -16.55 -5.87
N ILE A 624 12.27 -17.47 -5.28
CA ILE A 624 13.70 -17.30 -5.02
C ILE A 624 14.46 -17.12 -6.33
N ASN A 625 14.15 -17.89 -7.38
CA ASN A 625 14.80 -17.74 -8.67
C ASN A 625 14.60 -16.35 -9.27
N PHE A 626 13.37 -15.83 -9.22
CA PHE A 626 13.05 -14.51 -9.75
C PHE A 626 13.76 -13.38 -8.98
N ILE A 627 13.94 -13.54 -7.66
CA ILE A 627 14.70 -12.60 -6.84
C ILE A 627 16.21 -12.69 -7.12
N TYR A 628 16.75 -13.91 -7.17
CA TYR A 628 18.18 -14.14 -7.40
C TYR A 628 18.63 -13.64 -8.78
N ASN A 629 17.80 -13.85 -9.80
CA ASN A 629 18.05 -13.40 -11.17
C ASN A 629 17.35 -12.07 -11.51
N ALA A 630 17.01 -11.24 -10.53
CA ALA A 630 16.22 -10.02 -10.74
C ALA A 630 16.84 -9.05 -11.76
N ASP A 631 18.17 -8.93 -11.79
CA ASP A 631 18.87 -8.09 -12.77
C ASP A 631 18.68 -8.63 -14.20
N LYS A 632 18.82 -9.95 -14.40
CA LYS A 632 18.54 -10.58 -15.70
C LYS A 632 17.08 -10.41 -16.13
N MET A 633 16.12 -10.56 -15.20
CA MET A 633 14.69 -10.34 -15.49
C MET A 633 14.40 -8.89 -15.89
N LYS A 634 15.15 -7.95 -15.32
CA LYS A 634 15.09 -6.53 -15.68
C LYS A 634 15.66 -6.29 -17.07
N ASP A 635 16.83 -6.85 -17.38
CA ASP A 635 17.47 -6.73 -18.70
C ASP A 635 16.56 -7.30 -19.81
N LEU A 636 15.90 -8.44 -19.55
CA LEU A 636 14.92 -9.04 -20.46
C LEU A 636 13.75 -8.10 -20.75
N LEU A 637 13.26 -7.39 -19.72
CA LEU A 637 12.15 -6.44 -19.83
C LEU A 637 12.56 -5.12 -20.51
N ASP A 638 13.77 -4.63 -20.22
CA ASP A 638 14.32 -3.42 -20.81
C ASP A 638 14.60 -3.62 -22.31
N ALA A 639 15.03 -4.81 -22.72
CA ALA A 639 15.15 -5.17 -24.13
C ALA A 639 13.81 -5.10 -24.88
N ILE A 640 12.72 -5.63 -24.29
CA ILE A 640 11.36 -5.53 -24.87
C ILE A 640 10.96 -4.08 -25.07
N LYS A 641 11.18 -3.24 -24.05
CA LYS A 641 10.81 -1.82 -24.08
C LYS A 641 11.63 -1.04 -25.11
N SER A 642 12.93 -1.31 -25.18
CA SER A 642 13.84 -0.70 -26.14
C SER A 642 13.42 -1.02 -27.58
N GLU A 643 13.07 -2.28 -27.85
CA GLU A 643 12.66 -2.71 -29.18
C GLU A 643 11.33 -2.09 -29.60
N TRP A 644 10.35 -2.02 -28.71
CA TRP A 644 9.08 -1.35 -29.01
C TRP A 644 9.29 0.08 -29.51
N ASN A 645 10.24 0.80 -28.94
CA ASN A 645 10.54 2.18 -29.30
C ASN A 645 11.41 2.32 -30.56
N SER A 646 12.09 1.24 -30.98
CA SER A 646 13.00 1.26 -32.14
C SER A 646 12.30 0.89 -33.46
N LEU A 647 11.14 0.20 -33.39
CA LEU A 647 10.37 -0.19 -34.56
C LEU A 647 9.70 1.02 -35.24
N THR A 648 9.96 1.19 -36.54
CA THR A 648 9.44 2.30 -37.35
C THR A 648 8.63 1.85 -38.55
N GLU A 649 8.84 0.62 -39.03
CA GLU A 649 8.12 0.07 -40.18
C GLU A 649 6.75 -0.49 -39.78
N GLU A 650 5.70 -0.11 -40.51
CA GLU A 650 4.31 -0.46 -40.19
C GLU A 650 4.08 -1.98 -40.12
N LYS A 651 4.65 -2.74 -41.07
CA LYS A 651 4.57 -4.21 -41.08
C LYS A 651 5.27 -4.85 -39.88
N GLU A 652 6.42 -4.33 -39.48
CA GLU A 652 7.15 -4.83 -38.30
C GLU A 652 6.37 -4.54 -37.01
N ILE A 653 5.78 -3.35 -36.91
CA ILE A 653 4.90 -2.96 -35.80
C ILE A 653 3.65 -3.86 -35.75
N GLU A 654 3.05 -4.20 -36.90
CA GLU A 654 1.91 -5.10 -36.98
C GLU A 654 2.25 -6.51 -36.51
N ILE A 655 3.35 -7.08 -37.01
CA ILE A 655 3.87 -8.39 -36.56
C ILE A 655 4.07 -8.37 -35.04
N PHE A 656 4.75 -7.35 -34.52
CA PHE A 656 5.02 -7.24 -33.09
C PHE A 656 3.73 -7.14 -32.26
N LYS A 657 2.75 -6.34 -32.70
CA LYS A 657 1.44 -6.21 -32.04
C LYS A 657 0.66 -7.53 -32.04
N ASN A 658 0.68 -8.28 -33.14
CA ASN A 658 0.01 -9.56 -33.24
C ASN A 658 0.58 -10.57 -32.23
N TRP A 659 1.91 -10.63 -32.09
CA TRP A 659 2.57 -11.43 -31.07
C TRP A 659 2.24 -10.96 -29.65
N ALA A 660 2.26 -9.65 -29.39
CA ALA A 660 1.88 -9.12 -28.07
C ALA A 660 0.42 -9.43 -27.69
N TYR A 661 -0.49 -9.43 -28.68
CA TYR A 661 -1.88 -9.85 -28.48
C TYR A 661 -1.99 -11.35 -28.18
N ASP A 662 -1.25 -12.19 -28.91
CA ASP A 662 -1.18 -13.64 -28.65
C ASP A 662 -0.61 -13.93 -27.25
N SER A 663 0.38 -13.17 -26.79
CA SER A 663 0.94 -13.26 -25.43
C SER A 663 -0.11 -12.96 -24.38
N ARG A 664 -0.89 -11.90 -24.57
CA ARG A 664 -1.95 -11.51 -23.64
C ARG A 664 -3.06 -12.56 -23.61
N LYS A 665 -3.48 -13.07 -24.78
CA LYS A 665 -4.51 -14.12 -24.87
C LYS A 665 -4.04 -15.38 -24.15
N SER A 666 -2.81 -15.81 -24.41
CA SER A 666 -2.23 -17.01 -23.83
C SER A 666 -2.03 -16.86 -22.30
N THR A 667 -1.65 -15.66 -21.84
CA THR A 667 -1.61 -15.27 -20.42
C THR A 667 -2.97 -15.45 -19.74
N LEU A 668 -4.04 -14.92 -20.34
CA LEU A 668 -5.40 -14.99 -19.77
C LEU A 668 -5.93 -16.43 -19.78
N MET A 669 -5.66 -17.19 -20.84
CA MET A 669 -6.02 -18.61 -20.92
C MET A 669 -5.34 -19.42 -19.81
N TYR A 670 -4.05 -19.21 -19.59
CA TYR A 670 -3.31 -19.90 -18.55
C TYR A 670 -3.78 -19.54 -17.14
N ALA A 671 -3.92 -18.23 -16.85
CA ALA A 671 -4.46 -17.78 -15.57
C ALA A 671 -5.85 -18.40 -15.31
N GLY A 672 -6.74 -18.37 -16.32
CA GLY A 672 -8.07 -18.97 -16.23
C GLY A 672 -8.04 -20.48 -15.97
N ALA A 673 -7.14 -21.22 -16.62
CA ALA A 673 -7.00 -22.66 -16.42
C ALA A 673 -6.46 -23.01 -15.02
N VAL A 674 -5.42 -22.32 -14.55
CA VAL A 674 -4.83 -22.57 -13.22
C VAL A 674 -5.81 -22.20 -12.11
N TYR A 675 -6.42 -21.00 -12.15
CA TYR A 675 -7.46 -20.62 -11.18
C TYR A 675 -8.69 -21.53 -11.28
N GLY A 676 -9.06 -21.97 -12.47
CA GLY A 676 -10.16 -22.92 -12.69
C GLY A 676 -9.89 -24.28 -12.05
N SER A 677 -8.65 -24.80 -12.13
CA SER A 677 -8.26 -26.06 -11.50
C SER A 677 -8.33 -26.03 -9.96
N LEU A 678 -8.33 -24.84 -9.37
CA LEU A 678 -8.46 -24.63 -7.91
C LEU A 678 -9.92 -24.69 -7.43
N VAL A 679 -10.90 -24.44 -8.29
CA VAL A 679 -12.31 -24.33 -7.90
C VAL A 679 -12.83 -25.59 -7.19
N PRO A 680 -12.58 -26.82 -7.68
CA PRO A 680 -13.02 -28.03 -6.97
C PRO A 680 -12.45 -28.16 -5.55
N LEU A 681 -11.19 -27.74 -5.35
CA LEU A 681 -10.56 -27.73 -4.03
C LEU A 681 -11.19 -26.71 -3.08
N MET A 682 -11.57 -25.54 -3.59
CA MET A 682 -12.22 -24.48 -2.80
C MET A 682 -13.69 -24.80 -2.49
N ILE A 683 -14.35 -25.63 -3.30
CA ILE A 683 -15.73 -26.04 -3.07
C ILE A 683 -15.81 -27.17 -2.04
N SER A 684 -14.82 -28.08 -2.00
CA SER A 684 -14.80 -29.25 -1.11
C SER A 684 -15.16 -28.95 0.36
N PRO A 685 -14.63 -27.91 1.01
CA PRO A 685 -14.93 -27.58 2.41
C PRO A 685 -16.33 -27.00 2.65
N ILE A 686 -17.00 -26.58 1.58
CA ILE A 686 -18.32 -25.92 1.59
C ILE A 686 -19.43 -26.94 1.35
N ILE A 687 -19.14 -28.09 0.70
CA ILE A 687 -20.13 -29.14 0.42
C ILE A 687 -20.86 -29.61 1.69
N PRO A 688 -20.18 -29.92 2.82
CA PRO A 688 -20.85 -30.38 4.04
C PRO A 688 -21.85 -29.36 4.59
N PHE A 689 -21.54 -28.06 4.50
CA PHE A 689 -22.44 -26.98 4.92
C PHE A 689 -23.77 -26.98 4.16
N PHE A 690 -23.75 -27.27 2.85
CA PHE A 690 -24.97 -27.36 2.05
C PHE A 690 -25.76 -28.65 2.29
N ILE A 691 -25.08 -29.75 2.60
CA ILE A 691 -25.72 -31.03 2.94
C ILE A 691 -26.42 -30.93 4.30
N ASP A 692 -25.80 -30.27 5.29
CA ASP A 692 -26.40 -30.03 6.62
C ASP A 692 -27.65 -29.11 6.56
N LEU A 693 -27.80 -28.31 5.50
CA LEU A 693 -29.01 -27.50 5.26
C LEU A 693 -30.20 -28.33 4.78
N ILE A 694 -29.97 -29.56 4.29
CA ILE A 694 -31.00 -30.48 3.83
C ILE A 694 -31.40 -31.32 5.05
N PRO A 695 -32.66 -31.22 5.52
CA PRO A 695 -33.10 -31.98 6.68
C PRO A 695 -33.20 -33.46 6.33
N ASP A 696 -32.17 -34.25 6.67
CA ASP A 696 -32.23 -35.71 6.65
C ASP A 696 -32.17 -36.29 8.07
N ASN A 697 -32.95 -37.36 8.29
CA ASN A 697 -33.25 -37.98 9.60
C ASN A 697 -32.06 -38.73 10.26
N SER A 698 -30.82 -38.50 9.85
CA SER A 698 -29.63 -39.11 10.46
C SER A 698 -29.00 -38.14 11.46
N ASN A 699 -28.96 -38.52 12.74
CA ASN A 699 -28.30 -37.79 13.84
C ASN A 699 -26.75 -37.77 13.76
N ASP A 700 -26.16 -38.12 12.62
CA ASP A 700 -24.71 -38.15 12.44
C ASP A 700 -24.24 -36.82 11.84
N THR A 701 -23.52 -36.03 12.62
CA THR A 701 -22.82 -34.83 12.11
C THR A 701 -21.72 -35.25 11.15
N ILE A 702 -21.83 -34.83 9.88
CA ILE A 702 -20.80 -35.10 8.87
C ILE A 702 -19.50 -34.37 9.28
N PRO A 703 -18.33 -35.04 9.27
CA PRO A 703 -17.07 -34.41 9.64
C PRO A 703 -16.74 -33.25 8.69
N ARG A 704 -16.34 -32.10 9.26
CA ARG A 704 -15.98 -30.89 8.50
C ARG A 704 -14.72 -31.15 7.66
N LEU A 705 -14.85 -31.03 6.34
CA LEU A 705 -13.76 -31.31 5.39
C LEU A 705 -12.83 -30.11 5.21
N THR A 706 -11.54 -30.23 5.54
CA THR A 706 -10.56 -29.19 5.23
C THR A 706 -10.12 -29.22 3.77
N MET A 707 -9.63 -28.08 3.25
CA MET A 707 -9.16 -27.96 1.85
C MET A 707 -7.99 -28.93 1.54
N PHE A 708 -7.08 -29.06 2.50
CA PHE A 708 -5.97 -30.01 2.53
C PHE A 708 -5.83 -30.53 3.96
N HIS A 709 -5.09 -31.61 4.17
CA HIS A 709 -4.78 -32.07 5.51
C HIS A 709 -3.68 -31.21 6.13
N VAL A 710 -4.03 -30.43 7.16
CA VAL A 710 -3.19 -29.38 7.73
C VAL A 710 -3.30 -29.43 9.25
N GLU A 711 -2.17 -29.44 9.96
CA GLU A 711 -2.13 -29.45 11.42
C GLU A 711 -1.92 -28.03 11.95
N TYR A 712 -2.95 -27.45 12.56
CA TYR A 712 -2.90 -26.08 13.08
C TYR A 712 -2.50 -25.99 14.56
N PHE A 713 -2.13 -27.12 15.20
CA PHE A 713 -1.80 -27.24 16.64
C PHE A 713 -2.88 -26.69 17.60
N ILE A 714 -4.08 -26.43 17.05
CA ILE A 714 -5.25 -25.83 17.68
C ILE A 714 -6.43 -26.70 17.25
N ASP A 715 -7.44 -26.81 18.12
CA ASP A 715 -8.67 -27.54 17.85
C ASP A 715 -9.34 -27.05 16.54
N VAL A 716 -9.28 -27.90 15.52
CA VAL A 716 -9.73 -27.59 14.15
C VAL A 716 -11.24 -27.45 14.11
N ASP A 717 -11.97 -28.21 14.94
CA ASP A 717 -13.44 -28.16 14.95
C ASP A 717 -13.96 -26.86 15.56
N LYS A 718 -13.26 -26.35 16.58
CA LYS A 718 -13.59 -25.07 17.23
C LYS A 718 -13.26 -23.85 16.37
N TYR A 719 -12.14 -23.86 15.63
CA TYR A 719 -11.65 -22.70 14.86
C TYR A 719 -11.70 -22.92 13.34
N TYR A 720 -12.59 -23.79 12.87
CA TYR A 720 -12.66 -24.23 11.48
C TYR A 720 -12.70 -23.08 10.46
N TYR A 721 -13.62 -22.11 10.61
CA TYR A 721 -13.82 -21.04 9.62
C TYR A 721 -12.63 -20.06 9.50
N PRO A 722 -12.03 -19.54 10.60
CA PRO A 722 -10.81 -18.74 10.51
C PRO A 722 -9.65 -19.48 9.81
N LEU A 723 -9.47 -20.77 10.11
CA LEU A 723 -8.44 -21.60 9.49
C LEU A 723 -8.71 -21.82 8.00
N LEU A 724 -9.97 -22.01 7.63
CA LEU A 724 -10.40 -22.11 6.24
C LEU A 724 -10.13 -20.82 5.46
N ILE A 725 -10.43 -19.66 6.05
CA ILE A 725 -10.15 -18.35 5.45
C ILE A 725 -8.64 -18.16 5.26
N HIS A 726 -7.82 -18.47 6.27
CA HIS A 726 -6.36 -18.43 6.16
C HIS A 726 -5.87 -19.33 5.03
N SER A 727 -6.36 -20.56 4.96
CA SER A 727 -6.00 -21.51 3.91
C SER A 727 -6.41 -21.02 2.52
N TYR A 728 -7.57 -20.36 2.38
CA TYR A 728 -8.04 -19.80 1.12
C TYR A 728 -7.15 -18.63 0.65
N PHE A 729 -6.85 -17.68 1.54
CA PHE A 729 -5.96 -16.56 1.21
C PHE A 729 -4.54 -17.03 0.91
N GLY A 730 -4.00 -17.96 1.72
CA GLY A 730 -2.67 -18.53 1.51
C GLY A 730 -2.57 -19.25 0.16
N THR A 731 -3.56 -20.08 -0.18
CA THR A 731 -3.57 -20.81 -1.45
C THR A 731 -3.74 -19.88 -2.65
N MET A 732 -4.61 -18.86 -2.56
CA MET A 732 -4.75 -17.84 -3.60
C MET A 732 -3.46 -17.03 -3.79
N ALA A 733 -2.72 -16.74 -2.71
CA ALA A 733 -1.44 -16.06 -2.78
C ALA A 733 -0.40 -16.89 -3.55
N TYR A 734 -0.26 -18.19 -3.26
CA TYR A 734 0.64 -19.09 -3.99
C TYR A 734 0.35 -19.13 -5.49
N ILE A 735 -0.91 -19.39 -5.84
CA ILE A 735 -1.30 -19.50 -7.25
C ILE A 735 -1.07 -18.19 -7.98
N THR A 736 -1.37 -17.06 -7.33
CA THR A 736 -1.12 -15.74 -7.94
C THR A 736 0.36 -15.51 -8.23
N VAL A 737 1.27 -15.94 -7.34
CA VAL A 737 2.72 -15.88 -7.57
C VAL A 737 3.15 -16.78 -8.73
N VAL A 738 2.68 -18.03 -8.76
CA VAL A 738 3.00 -18.99 -9.83
C VAL A 738 2.52 -18.45 -11.17
N VAL A 739 1.25 -18.04 -11.26
CA VAL A 739 0.67 -17.45 -12.47
C VAL A 739 1.44 -16.21 -12.91
N ALA A 740 1.79 -15.31 -11.98
CA ALA A 740 2.56 -14.11 -12.31
C ALA A 740 3.91 -14.44 -12.98
N ILE A 741 4.68 -15.36 -12.38
CA ILE A 741 6.02 -15.71 -12.87
C ILE A 741 5.94 -16.43 -14.21
N ASP A 742 5.05 -17.41 -14.35
CA ASP A 742 4.95 -18.23 -15.57
C ASP A 742 4.45 -17.43 -16.77
N THR A 743 3.47 -16.53 -16.55
CA THR A 743 2.96 -15.69 -17.65
C THR A 743 3.99 -14.65 -18.09
N MET A 744 4.87 -14.17 -17.19
CA MET A 744 6.00 -13.34 -17.60
C MET A 744 7.06 -14.13 -18.37
N PHE A 745 7.37 -15.36 -17.95
CA PHE A 745 8.26 -16.24 -18.71
C PHE A 745 7.75 -16.41 -20.14
N MET A 746 6.46 -16.69 -20.31
CA MET A 746 5.82 -16.75 -21.62
C MET A 746 6.05 -15.47 -22.43
N VAL A 747 5.84 -14.29 -21.83
CA VAL A 747 6.02 -13.01 -22.54
C VAL A 747 7.46 -12.85 -23.03
N TYR A 748 8.46 -13.20 -22.21
CA TYR A 748 9.86 -13.14 -22.62
C TYR A 748 10.12 -14.05 -23.83
N VAL A 749 9.62 -15.29 -23.79
CA VAL A 749 9.82 -16.24 -24.89
C VAL A 749 9.09 -15.81 -26.17
N GLN A 750 7.84 -15.36 -26.07
CA GLN A 750 7.10 -14.90 -27.24
C GLN A 750 7.66 -13.62 -27.87
N TYR A 751 8.26 -12.74 -27.06
CA TYR A 751 9.04 -11.63 -27.60
C TYR A 751 10.29 -12.11 -28.35
N ALA A 752 11.02 -13.11 -27.84
CA ALA A 752 12.13 -13.68 -28.59
C ALA A 752 11.66 -14.25 -29.95
N CYS A 753 10.51 -14.93 -29.98
CA CYS A 753 9.87 -15.39 -31.22
C CYS A 753 9.54 -14.24 -32.18
N SER A 754 9.00 -13.13 -31.68
CA SER A 754 8.65 -11.98 -32.53
C SER A 754 9.88 -11.37 -33.20
N ILE A 755 11.04 -11.34 -32.53
CA ILE A 755 12.30 -10.91 -33.13
C ILE A 755 12.69 -11.81 -34.30
N PHE A 756 12.60 -13.14 -34.16
CA PHE A 756 12.90 -14.06 -35.25
C PHE A 756 11.97 -13.88 -36.46
N VAL A 757 10.68 -13.61 -36.23
CA VAL A 757 9.73 -13.33 -37.33
C VAL A 757 10.04 -11.99 -38.00
N ILE A 758 10.34 -10.93 -37.25
CA ILE A 758 10.74 -9.63 -37.80
C ILE A 758 12.04 -9.77 -38.61
N LEU A 759 13.01 -10.53 -38.10
CA LEU A 759 14.23 -10.86 -38.81
C LEU A 759 13.94 -11.60 -40.12
N GLY A 760 13.03 -12.59 -40.10
CA GLY A 760 12.56 -13.29 -41.29
C GLY A 760 11.98 -12.34 -42.33
N HIS A 761 11.13 -11.41 -41.91
CA HIS A 761 10.56 -10.37 -42.78
C HIS A 761 11.63 -9.49 -43.44
N ARG A 762 12.65 -9.08 -42.67
CA ARG A 762 13.80 -8.30 -43.19
C ARG A 762 14.64 -9.10 -44.18
N LEU A 763 14.79 -10.41 -43.96
CA LEU A 763 15.55 -11.31 -44.84
C LEU A 763 14.82 -11.53 -46.17
N GLU A 764 13.50 -11.78 -46.15
CA GLU A 764 12.71 -11.95 -47.38
C GLU A 764 12.73 -10.67 -48.25
N ASN A 765 12.74 -9.49 -47.61
CA ASN A 765 12.73 -8.18 -48.29
C ASN A 765 14.13 -7.56 -48.46
N LEU A 766 15.20 -8.37 -48.51
CA LEU A 766 16.58 -7.88 -48.66
C LEU A 766 16.80 -7.05 -49.94
N VAL A 767 16.15 -7.44 -51.04
CA VAL A 767 16.26 -6.79 -52.35
C VAL A 767 14.87 -6.44 -52.86
N ARG A 768 14.71 -5.26 -53.46
CA ARG A 768 13.47 -4.91 -54.18
C ARG A 768 13.33 -5.82 -55.41
N THR A 769 12.18 -6.45 -55.56
CA THR A 769 11.86 -7.39 -56.66
C THR A 769 11.95 -6.80 -58.06
N ASP A 770 12.04 -5.47 -58.17
CA ASP A 770 11.85 -4.72 -59.41
C ASP A 770 13.18 -4.50 -60.19
N ILE A 771 14.31 -4.98 -59.65
CA ILE A 771 15.65 -4.74 -60.21
C ILE A 771 16.10 -5.95 -61.05
N LEU A 772 16.10 -5.81 -62.38
CA LEU A 772 16.49 -6.86 -63.34
C LEU A 772 18.02 -6.97 -63.58
N MET A 773 18.80 -5.93 -63.23
CA MET A 773 20.25 -5.89 -63.46
C MET A 773 21.01 -5.94 -62.14
N VAL A 774 21.67 -7.06 -61.86
CA VAL A 774 22.39 -7.32 -60.60
C VAL A 774 23.87 -7.03 -60.79
N ASN A 775 24.40 -6.02 -60.08
CA ASN A 775 25.85 -5.85 -59.97
C ASN A 775 26.39 -6.88 -58.97
N ALA A 776 27.17 -7.87 -59.43
CA ALA A 776 27.71 -8.93 -58.58
C ALA A 776 28.84 -8.44 -57.65
N ASN A 777 29.48 -7.31 -57.96
CA ASN A 777 30.59 -6.75 -57.19
C ASN A 777 30.53 -5.21 -57.11
N PRO A 778 29.49 -4.65 -56.44
CA PRO A 778 29.35 -3.20 -56.24
C PRO A 778 30.37 -2.67 -55.23
N ASN A 779 30.61 -1.35 -55.28
CA ASN A 779 31.35 -0.65 -54.23
C ASN A 779 30.59 -0.75 -52.90
N LEU A 780 31.32 -0.74 -51.78
CA LEU A 780 30.76 -0.97 -50.43
C LEU A 780 29.66 0.04 -50.03
N ILE A 781 29.74 1.26 -50.57
CA ILE A 781 28.80 2.37 -50.34
C ILE A 781 27.51 2.18 -51.15
N ASP A 782 27.57 1.46 -52.27
CA ASP A 782 26.42 1.24 -53.15
C ASP A 782 25.72 -0.11 -52.89
N ASP A 783 26.35 -1.00 -52.12
CA ASP A 783 25.81 -2.32 -51.74
C ASP A 783 24.80 -2.23 -50.58
N GLU A 784 23.61 -1.72 -50.87
CA GLU A 784 22.49 -1.65 -49.91
C GLU A 784 22.11 -3.03 -49.33
N PRO A 785 21.96 -4.12 -50.12
CA PRO A 785 21.66 -5.45 -49.58
C PRO A 785 22.73 -5.93 -48.58
N TYR A 786 24.00 -5.67 -48.85
CA TYR A 786 25.09 -6.01 -47.92
C TYR A 786 25.02 -5.25 -46.59
N ARG A 787 24.60 -3.97 -46.59
CA ARG A 787 24.39 -3.24 -45.33
C ARG A 787 23.17 -3.76 -44.56
N LYS A 788 22.08 -4.09 -45.26
CA LYS A 788 20.88 -4.65 -44.64
C LYS A 788 21.16 -6.01 -44.00
N ILE A 789 21.92 -6.88 -44.66
CA ILE A 789 22.25 -8.19 -44.09
C ILE A 789 23.15 -8.09 -42.87
N ILE A 790 24.10 -7.15 -42.81
CA ILE A 790 24.90 -6.91 -41.60
C ILE A 790 23.97 -6.57 -40.42
N LYS A 791 22.98 -5.69 -40.62
CA LYS A 791 21.98 -5.38 -39.58
C LYS A 791 21.17 -6.62 -39.18
N CYS A 792 20.82 -7.48 -40.13
CA CYS A 792 20.11 -8.74 -39.86
C CYS A 792 20.99 -9.72 -39.05
N ILE A 793 22.28 -9.82 -39.34
CA ILE A 793 23.22 -10.67 -38.58
C ILE A 793 23.36 -10.20 -37.15
N ILE A 794 23.54 -8.89 -36.94
CA ILE A 794 23.60 -8.30 -35.60
C ILE A 794 22.29 -8.62 -34.86
N LYS A 795 21.14 -8.37 -35.49
CA LYS A 795 19.83 -8.67 -34.88
C LYS A 795 19.64 -10.15 -34.57
N HIS A 796 20.11 -11.05 -35.43
CA HIS A 796 20.08 -12.49 -35.22
C HIS A 796 20.95 -12.89 -34.01
N SER A 797 22.14 -12.31 -33.90
CA SER A 797 23.04 -12.50 -32.76
C SER A 797 22.39 -12.01 -31.46
N ASP A 798 21.80 -10.82 -31.46
CA ASP A 798 21.11 -10.24 -30.30
C ASP A 798 19.92 -11.11 -29.86
N ALA A 799 19.17 -11.69 -30.82
CA ALA A 799 18.05 -12.59 -30.53
C ALA A 799 18.51 -13.90 -29.88
N ILE A 800 19.62 -14.46 -30.35
CA ILE A 800 20.24 -15.66 -29.77
C ILE A 800 20.74 -15.37 -28.36
N GLU A 801 21.41 -14.23 -28.14
CA GLU A 801 21.88 -13.81 -26.82
C GLU A 801 20.70 -13.61 -25.85
N TYR A 802 19.61 -13.01 -26.33
CA TYR A 802 18.37 -12.88 -25.55
C TYR A 802 17.79 -14.23 -25.13
N ALA A 803 17.76 -15.23 -26.03
CA ALA A 803 17.32 -16.58 -25.70
C ALA A 803 18.23 -17.25 -24.64
N HIS A 804 19.55 -17.09 -24.76
CA HIS A 804 20.49 -17.58 -23.73
C HIS A 804 20.32 -16.85 -22.38
N LEU A 805 19.95 -15.57 -22.39
CA LEU A 805 19.64 -14.84 -21.17
C LEU A 805 18.42 -15.42 -20.47
N ILE A 806 17.34 -15.75 -21.21
CA ILE A 806 16.15 -16.46 -20.68
C ILE A 806 16.54 -17.80 -20.06
N GLU A 807 17.33 -18.60 -20.79
CA GLU A 807 17.79 -19.92 -20.32
C GLU A 807 18.61 -19.79 -19.03
N SER A 808 19.62 -18.94 -19.02
CA SER A 808 20.51 -18.75 -17.87
C SER A 808 19.80 -18.19 -16.64
N ALA A 809 18.64 -17.54 -16.80
CA ALA A 809 17.84 -17.01 -15.71
C ALA A 809 16.88 -18.05 -15.09
N ASN A 810 16.54 -19.13 -15.80
CA ASN A 810 15.50 -20.06 -15.37
C ASN A 810 15.90 -21.55 -15.36
N SER A 811 17.03 -21.93 -15.99
CA SER A 811 17.42 -23.32 -16.21
C SER A 811 17.43 -24.18 -14.94
N VAL A 812 18.03 -23.70 -13.84
CA VAL A 812 18.07 -24.44 -12.56
C VAL A 812 16.68 -24.54 -11.92
N SER A 813 15.89 -23.46 -12.00
CA SER A 813 14.54 -23.42 -11.45
C SER A 813 13.63 -24.42 -12.16
N PHE A 814 13.69 -24.48 -13.49
CA PHE A 814 12.95 -25.46 -14.28
C PHE A 814 13.34 -26.91 -13.96
N LEU A 815 14.63 -27.21 -13.71
CA LEU A 815 15.05 -28.56 -13.34
C LEU A 815 14.36 -29.03 -12.04
N ILE A 816 14.33 -28.16 -11.03
CA ILE A 816 13.69 -28.45 -9.75
C ILE A 816 12.16 -28.55 -9.92
N GLN A 817 11.56 -27.65 -10.71
CA GLN A 817 10.12 -27.65 -10.99
C GLN A 817 9.67 -28.91 -11.70
N LEU A 818 10.39 -29.36 -12.73
CA LEU A 818 10.11 -30.62 -13.42
C LEU A 818 10.12 -31.81 -12.46
N GLY A 819 11.14 -31.90 -11.59
CA GLY A 819 11.23 -32.96 -10.58
C GLY A 819 10.04 -32.95 -9.61
N ILE A 820 9.67 -31.78 -9.10
CA ILE A 820 8.52 -31.61 -8.21
C ILE A 820 7.21 -31.95 -8.93
N ASN A 821 7.02 -31.48 -10.17
CA ASN A 821 5.80 -31.69 -10.94
C ASN A 821 5.58 -33.17 -11.27
N MET A 822 6.63 -33.90 -11.68
CA MET A 822 6.54 -35.36 -11.91
C MET A 822 6.09 -36.13 -10.65
N ILE A 823 6.62 -35.76 -9.49
CA ILE A 823 6.23 -36.32 -8.19
C ILE A 823 4.75 -36.01 -7.92
N CYS A 824 4.34 -34.74 -8.07
CA CYS A 824 2.96 -34.31 -7.85
C CYS A 824 1.95 -35.03 -8.77
N ILE A 825 2.22 -35.13 -10.06
CA ILE A 825 1.34 -35.82 -11.03
C ILE A 825 1.19 -37.29 -10.63
N SER A 826 2.29 -37.95 -10.27
CA SER A 826 2.27 -39.37 -9.87
C SER A 826 1.41 -39.61 -8.63
N PHE A 827 1.58 -38.81 -7.58
CA PHE A 827 0.83 -38.96 -6.34
C PHE A 827 -0.65 -38.60 -6.47
N THR A 828 -0.95 -37.50 -7.18
CA THR A 828 -2.33 -37.04 -7.36
C THR A 828 -3.11 -37.94 -8.32
N GLY A 829 -2.44 -38.48 -9.36
CA GLY A 829 -3.01 -39.50 -10.23
C GLY A 829 -3.33 -40.79 -9.47
N LEU A 830 -2.42 -41.24 -8.61
CA LEU A 830 -2.66 -42.40 -7.74
C LEU A 830 -3.87 -42.16 -6.81
N GLN A 831 -4.01 -40.97 -6.23
CA GLN A 831 -5.14 -40.63 -5.36
C GLN A 831 -6.47 -40.61 -6.09
N SER A 832 -6.49 -40.04 -7.30
CA SER A 832 -7.68 -40.05 -8.15
C SER A 832 -8.12 -41.49 -8.43
N ALA A 833 -7.18 -42.40 -8.69
CA ALA A 833 -7.45 -43.82 -8.92
C ALA A 833 -7.91 -44.57 -7.66
N LEU A 834 -7.32 -44.29 -6.50
CA LEU A 834 -7.68 -44.94 -5.23
C LEU A 834 -9.05 -44.49 -4.68
N LYS A 835 -9.50 -43.28 -5.04
CA LYS A 835 -10.75 -42.70 -4.53
C LYS A 835 -11.90 -42.77 -5.53
N VAL A 836 -11.81 -43.58 -6.59
CA VAL A 836 -12.84 -43.68 -7.64
C VAL A 836 -14.23 -43.98 -7.08
N ASP A 837 -14.33 -44.74 -5.99
CA ASP A 837 -15.60 -45.05 -5.32
C ASP A 837 -16.25 -43.83 -4.64
N GLN A 838 -15.51 -42.73 -4.46
CA GLN A 838 -15.95 -41.45 -3.89
C GLN A 838 -15.82 -40.34 -4.94
N PRO A 839 -16.87 -40.05 -5.73
CA PRO A 839 -16.74 -39.23 -6.94
C PRO A 839 -16.29 -37.79 -6.65
N HIS A 840 -16.65 -37.21 -5.50
CA HIS A 840 -16.24 -35.86 -5.13
C HIS A 840 -14.73 -35.78 -4.80
N GLU A 841 -14.20 -36.76 -4.07
CA GLU A 841 -12.77 -36.86 -3.75
C GLU A 841 -11.95 -37.21 -5.00
N ALA A 842 -12.41 -38.17 -5.82
CA ALA A 842 -11.76 -38.51 -7.09
C ALA A 842 -11.69 -37.31 -8.03
N PHE A 843 -12.77 -36.53 -8.14
CA PHE A 843 -12.83 -35.34 -8.98
C PHE A 843 -11.85 -34.24 -8.53
N LYS A 844 -11.73 -34.02 -7.22
CA LYS A 844 -10.77 -33.07 -6.62
C LYS A 844 -9.33 -33.38 -7.04
N PHE A 845 -8.90 -34.63 -6.91
CA PHE A 845 -7.54 -35.05 -7.30
C PHE A 845 -7.37 -35.10 -8.82
N ALA A 846 -8.39 -35.53 -9.57
CA ALA A 846 -8.36 -35.52 -11.03
C ALA A 846 -8.18 -34.10 -11.59
N SER A 847 -8.92 -33.11 -11.07
CA SER A 847 -8.77 -31.72 -11.49
C SER A 847 -7.38 -31.17 -11.20
N PHE A 848 -6.76 -31.62 -10.10
CA PHE A 848 -5.41 -31.23 -9.73
C PHE A 848 -4.37 -31.84 -10.66
N THR A 849 -4.48 -33.14 -10.99
CA THR A 849 -3.61 -33.79 -11.97
C THR A 849 -3.71 -33.12 -13.34
N ILE A 850 -4.92 -32.83 -13.82
CA ILE A 850 -5.14 -32.07 -15.07
C ILE A 850 -4.48 -30.70 -15.02
N GLY A 851 -4.61 -29.98 -13.89
CA GLY A 851 -3.96 -28.69 -13.67
C GLY A 851 -2.44 -28.77 -13.72
N GLN A 852 -1.82 -29.78 -13.10
CA GLN A 852 -0.37 -29.99 -13.10
C GLN A 852 0.17 -30.40 -14.48
N THR A 853 -0.55 -31.27 -15.19
CA THR A 853 -0.22 -31.63 -16.59
C THR A 853 -0.31 -30.41 -17.50
N PHE A 854 -1.35 -29.57 -17.33
CA PHE A 854 -1.49 -28.33 -18.09
C PHE A 854 -0.39 -27.32 -17.75
N HIS A 855 0.02 -27.22 -16.49
CA HIS A 855 1.17 -26.41 -16.07
C HIS A 855 2.46 -26.86 -16.79
N LEU A 856 2.74 -28.17 -16.82
CA LEU A 856 3.90 -28.72 -17.51
C LEU A 856 3.87 -28.47 -19.03
N PHE A 857 2.69 -28.61 -19.64
CA PHE A 857 2.47 -28.26 -21.05
C PHE A 857 2.82 -26.80 -21.30
N PHE A 858 2.36 -25.90 -20.42
CA PHE A 858 2.60 -24.47 -20.53
C PHE A 858 4.08 -24.11 -20.38
N GLU A 859 4.84 -24.83 -19.56
CA GLU A 859 6.30 -24.65 -19.46
C GLU A 859 7.03 -25.14 -20.70
N SER A 860 6.49 -26.14 -21.41
CA SER A 860 7.13 -26.77 -22.58
C SER A 860 6.74 -26.15 -23.93
N TRP A 861 5.55 -25.53 -24.01
CA TRP A 861 5.01 -25.00 -25.26
C TRP A 861 5.70 -23.72 -25.78
N PRO A 862 5.93 -22.65 -24.99
CA PRO A 862 6.67 -21.48 -25.46
C PRO A 862 8.10 -21.81 -25.90
N PRO A 863 8.90 -22.61 -25.16
CA PRO A 863 10.21 -23.06 -25.62
C PRO A 863 10.19 -23.82 -26.96
N GLN A 864 9.18 -24.66 -27.20
CA GLN A 864 9.00 -25.31 -28.52
C GLN A 864 8.83 -24.25 -29.62
N ARG A 865 7.95 -23.26 -29.42
CA ARG A 865 7.74 -22.18 -30.41
C ARG A 865 9.02 -21.39 -30.66
N LEU A 866 9.84 -21.17 -29.64
CA LEU A 866 11.13 -20.50 -29.79
C LEU A 866 12.08 -21.30 -30.69
N ALA A 867 12.17 -22.61 -30.47
CA ALA A 867 12.96 -23.50 -31.30
C ALA A 867 12.48 -23.45 -32.76
N ASP A 868 11.17 -23.59 -32.98
CA ASP A 868 10.56 -23.57 -34.32
C ASP A 868 10.83 -22.25 -35.06
N GLU A 869 10.58 -21.09 -34.43
CA GLU A 869 10.80 -19.78 -35.07
C GLU A 869 12.28 -19.49 -35.33
N SER A 870 13.17 -19.96 -34.45
CA SER A 870 14.62 -19.82 -34.68
C SER A 870 15.12 -20.67 -35.86
N GLU A 871 14.53 -21.86 -36.08
CA GLU A 871 14.83 -22.72 -37.23
C GLU A 871 14.26 -22.14 -38.54
N ARG A 872 13.05 -21.55 -38.49
CA ARG A 872 12.38 -20.91 -39.64
C ARG A 872 13.19 -19.79 -40.28
N ILE A 873 14.17 -19.20 -39.59
CA ILE A 873 15.14 -18.28 -40.20
C ILE A 873 15.81 -18.89 -41.44
N ASN A 874 16.09 -20.19 -41.43
CA ASN A 874 16.62 -20.89 -42.59
C ASN A 874 15.68 -20.77 -43.80
N GLU A 875 14.39 -21.03 -43.60
CA GLU A 875 13.38 -20.95 -44.66
C GLU A 875 13.22 -19.52 -45.19
N TYR A 876 13.14 -18.52 -44.30
CA TYR A 876 13.07 -17.11 -44.70
C TYR A 876 14.29 -16.70 -45.54
N THR A 877 15.48 -17.15 -45.13
CA THR A 877 16.73 -16.88 -45.86
C THR A 877 16.73 -17.54 -47.25
N MET A 878 16.13 -18.73 -47.38
CA MET A 878 16.02 -19.44 -48.65
C MET A 878 14.98 -18.84 -49.60
N ARG A 879 13.92 -18.22 -49.06
CA ARG A 879 12.91 -17.47 -49.82
C ARG A 879 13.38 -16.09 -50.27
N ALA A 880 14.36 -15.52 -49.59
CA ALA A 880 14.97 -14.26 -50.00
C ALA A 880 15.53 -14.37 -51.44
N PRO A 881 15.48 -13.30 -52.25
CA PRO A 881 16.04 -13.28 -53.60
C PRO A 881 17.58 -13.22 -53.57
N TRP A 882 18.22 -14.20 -52.95
CA TRP A 882 19.66 -14.28 -52.71
C TRP A 882 20.48 -14.28 -54.01
N TYR A 883 19.92 -14.80 -55.09
CA TYR A 883 20.51 -14.78 -56.43
C TYR A 883 20.62 -13.36 -57.01
N ASN A 884 19.81 -12.41 -56.53
CA ASN A 884 19.86 -10.99 -56.92
C ASN A 884 20.75 -10.13 -56.01
N THR A 885 21.56 -10.74 -55.14
CA THR A 885 22.47 -10.04 -54.22
C THR A 885 23.94 -10.15 -54.66
N SER A 886 24.80 -9.27 -54.11
CA SER A 886 26.25 -9.29 -54.33
C SER A 886 26.92 -10.56 -53.81
N LEU A 887 28.10 -10.91 -54.34
CA LEU A 887 28.87 -12.09 -53.89
C LEU A 887 29.21 -12.06 -52.39
N ARG A 888 29.39 -10.85 -51.83
CA ARG A 888 29.64 -10.66 -50.39
C ARG A 888 28.40 -10.99 -49.56
N CYS A 889 27.24 -10.52 -49.99
CA CYS A 889 25.95 -10.80 -49.35
C CYS A 889 25.65 -12.31 -49.35
N ARG A 890 25.88 -13.00 -50.47
CA ARG A 890 25.68 -14.46 -50.58
C ARG A 890 26.51 -15.27 -49.57
N LYS A 891 27.77 -14.90 -49.35
CA LYS A 891 28.62 -15.55 -48.33
C LYS A 891 28.07 -15.37 -46.91
N LEU A 892 27.51 -14.20 -46.62
CA LEU A 892 26.91 -13.90 -45.32
C LEU A 892 25.58 -14.65 -45.12
N LEU A 893 24.74 -14.76 -46.16
CA LEU A 893 23.52 -15.59 -46.13
C LEU A 893 23.83 -17.06 -45.84
N GLN A 894 24.92 -17.60 -46.41
CA GLN A 894 25.36 -18.96 -46.11
C GLN A 894 25.69 -19.16 -44.63
N LEU A 895 26.31 -18.16 -43.97
CA LEU A 895 26.59 -18.22 -42.53
C LEU A 895 25.30 -18.23 -41.70
N ILE A 896 24.31 -17.41 -42.07
CA ILE A 896 22.99 -17.39 -41.41
C ILE A 896 22.32 -18.76 -41.54
N ILE A 897 22.26 -19.31 -42.76
CA ILE A 897 21.68 -20.63 -43.04
C ILE A 897 22.36 -21.73 -42.21
N MET A 898 23.70 -21.73 -42.16
CA MET A 898 24.43 -22.70 -41.36
C MET A 898 24.13 -22.58 -39.87
N ARG A 899 24.00 -21.34 -39.35
CA ARG A 899 23.70 -21.10 -37.93
C ARG A 899 22.24 -21.43 -37.58
N SER A 900 21.27 -21.13 -38.44
CA SER A 900 19.84 -21.37 -38.19
C SER A 900 19.45 -22.84 -38.16
N ARG A 901 20.33 -23.76 -38.62
CA ARG A 901 20.14 -25.22 -38.44
C ARG A 901 20.23 -25.68 -36.98
N PHE A 902 20.76 -24.84 -36.10
CA PHE A 902 20.85 -25.11 -34.67
C PHE A 902 19.79 -24.25 -33.95
N PRO A 903 18.60 -24.79 -33.66
CA PRO A 903 17.52 -24.02 -33.05
C PRO A 903 17.91 -23.56 -31.64
N CYS A 904 17.35 -22.42 -31.22
CA CYS A 904 17.47 -21.93 -29.86
C CYS A 904 16.55 -22.75 -28.95
N GLN A 905 17.13 -23.64 -28.17
CA GLN A 905 16.40 -24.52 -27.25
C GLN A 905 16.62 -24.07 -25.81
N LEU A 906 15.56 -24.07 -25.01
CA LEU A 906 15.65 -23.83 -23.57
C LEU A 906 15.73 -25.16 -22.83
N THR A 907 16.72 -25.28 -21.94
CA THR A 907 16.93 -26.50 -21.17
C THR A 907 16.68 -26.30 -19.68
N ALA A 908 16.21 -27.35 -19.03
CA ALA A 908 16.17 -27.47 -17.59
C ALA A 908 17.47 -28.15 -17.11
N GLY A 909 18.32 -27.36 -16.45
CA GLY A 909 19.61 -27.79 -15.91
C GLY A 909 20.61 -28.32 -16.93
N ASN A 910 20.50 -27.97 -18.22
CA ASN A 910 21.27 -28.55 -19.33
C ASN A 910 21.08 -30.07 -19.54
N PHE A 911 20.10 -30.70 -18.87
CA PHE A 911 19.82 -32.14 -18.97
C PHE A 911 18.56 -32.45 -19.78
N TYR A 912 17.52 -31.64 -19.60
CA TYR A 912 16.21 -31.87 -20.18
C TYR A 912 15.82 -30.70 -21.08
N ILE A 913 15.53 -30.96 -22.36
CA ILE A 913 15.10 -29.92 -23.30
C ILE A 913 13.60 -29.69 -23.08
N LEU A 914 13.19 -28.44 -22.86
CA LEU A 914 11.78 -28.07 -22.74
C LEU A 914 11.17 -28.07 -24.15
N ASN A 915 10.53 -29.17 -24.54
CA ASN A 915 9.88 -29.33 -25.84
C ASN A 915 8.66 -30.25 -25.73
N LEU A 916 7.80 -30.25 -26.75
CA LEU A 916 6.55 -31.02 -26.69
C LEU A 916 6.78 -32.54 -26.74
N GLN A 917 7.89 -33.00 -27.34
CA GLN A 917 8.27 -34.41 -27.38
C GLN A 917 8.58 -34.94 -25.99
N ASN A 918 9.39 -34.21 -25.22
CA ASN A 918 9.77 -34.59 -23.86
C ASN A 918 8.59 -34.42 -22.90
N PHE A 919 7.73 -33.41 -23.10
CA PHE A 919 6.45 -33.30 -22.38
C PHE A 919 5.58 -34.54 -22.58
N SER A 920 5.43 -35.02 -23.83
CA SER A 920 4.68 -36.23 -24.14
C SER A 920 5.31 -37.51 -23.60
N ALA A 921 6.60 -37.51 -23.26
CA ALA A 921 7.25 -38.64 -22.61
C ALA A 921 7.06 -38.65 -21.09
N VAL A 922 6.76 -37.48 -20.49
CA VAL A 922 6.49 -37.33 -19.05
C VAL A 922 5.02 -37.58 -18.72
N CYS A 923 4.10 -37.20 -19.61
CA CYS A 923 2.67 -37.53 -19.51
C CYS A 923 2.40 -38.96 -19.94
#